data_AF-A0A510NX31-F1
#
_entry.id   AF-A0A510NX31-F1
#
_cell.length_a   1.000
_cell.length_b   1.000
_cell.length_c   1.000
_cell.angle_alpha   90.00
_cell.angle_beta   90.00
_cell.angle_gamma   90.00
#
_symmetry.space_group_name_H-M   'P 1'
#
loop_
_entity.id
_entity.type
_entity.pdbx_description
1 polymer ?
#
loop_
_entity_poly.entity_id
_entity_poly.type
_entity_poly.pdbx_seq_one_letter_code
_entity_poly.pdbx_strand_id
1 'polypeptide(L)'
;MVFNICLATPALVVSAPFRVALGISVNNWRQCINPITVWDNVRGDGGIHRQMLKNNGFQGTNPGLTADAVVRNVNISRDTSNSLSTAITSKVSVPSGTTGYVGFANTGYNGVPVLKTTYANCFWIKRIYSGTITLQLVGSESEIVYASHNITVDNNSTAFSYCETSFTSTESPDGNNEWQLLFDAFQVTGSSLNFGMVQLSPPTYHDRYNGLRDDVASFLAEIEPSFLRVPGGNNLMPFEFIDNNARMDRKTRKRIRSLVATGKNAGKTVVRPSRIKAFKEQSKYPTAFSSVPGTVELRQPDFSSSSPDDTASSPGIERPIGDDLFFTFTSNQLNPASRFLAKRAISFLVAPRHASELNEAFENSLTAGPALAKMMFIDETSIDSLSEQSSPSRDAIHHLCQTLRLVNKKLSENKLASMSTIATVLMLAQYERHQSEQYQGLVHLNGLQRLISVRGGVLQVQKEMPILMQKAFRVDLDFALYMGTATTFNVSHVLAGRMAIFGTMIDPIEHLRSNVISLPGLSKNLGTDLHNALLEATALAGQLNDAAASNTSKVNLYTFNANIILLGYRVVAISSLSQSYQLSRIENAIHLGLAIFVTTFMNGLDRKIPNMPFMSELLRALVKYGFQDDHSVLLWLLFLGNATVLDPHDHDWLVPMVATTALVLGLHSWGDVLKLLVRLPWINTLYDKSGQSLWLQASTYYAPPLTESPSLSPDSFMG
;
A
#
# COMPACT_ATOMS: atom_id res chain seq x y z
N MET A 1 -15.14 17.86 -54.43
CA MET A 1 -16.21 18.79 -54.02
C MET A 1 -17.21 17.98 -53.20
N VAL A 2 -17.28 18.27 -51.89
CA VAL A 2 -18.43 18.07 -50.97
C VAL A 2 -18.89 16.64 -50.59
N PHE A 3 -18.62 16.29 -49.31
CA PHE A 3 -19.38 15.52 -48.29
C PHE A 3 -19.60 13.99 -48.34
N ASN A 4 -18.99 13.27 -47.35
CA ASN A 4 -19.58 12.58 -46.17
C ASN A 4 -20.93 11.82 -46.32
N ILE A 5 -21.25 10.67 -45.68
CA ILE A 5 -20.63 9.85 -44.62
C ILE A 5 -21.42 8.52 -44.48
N CYS A 6 -20.73 7.47 -43.99
CA CYS A 6 -21.16 6.24 -43.28
C CYS A 6 -22.12 5.21 -43.93
N LEU A 7 -21.64 3.94 -43.96
CA LEU A 7 -22.17 2.85 -43.14
C LEU A 7 -21.22 1.63 -43.16
N ALA A 8 -21.34 0.83 -42.08
CA ALA A 8 -21.02 -0.60 -41.95
C ALA A 8 -19.62 -1.03 -41.47
N THR A 9 -19.61 -1.54 -40.22
CA THR A 9 -19.04 -2.81 -39.69
C THR A 9 -17.67 -3.32 -40.19
N PRO A 10 -16.92 -4.01 -39.32
CA PRO A 10 -16.91 -5.47 -39.47
C PRO A 10 -16.73 -6.29 -38.18
N ALA A 11 -17.26 -7.51 -38.22
CA ALA A 11 -16.76 -8.65 -37.45
C ALA A 11 -15.51 -9.22 -38.16
N LEU A 12 -14.50 -9.66 -37.42
CA LEU A 12 -13.53 -10.67 -37.89
C LEU A 12 -12.74 -11.30 -36.73
N VAL A 13 -12.84 -12.62 -36.65
CA VAL A 13 -12.01 -13.55 -35.88
C VAL A 13 -10.80 -13.93 -36.76
N VAL A 14 -9.56 -13.75 -36.30
CA VAL A 14 -8.39 -14.61 -36.64
C VAL A 14 -7.35 -14.56 -35.51
N SER A 15 -6.90 -15.75 -35.10
CA SER A 15 -5.79 -16.11 -34.22
C SER A 15 -4.39 -15.84 -34.82
N ALA A 16 -3.51 -15.12 -34.11
CA ALA A 16 -2.04 -15.23 -34.09
C ALA A 16 -1.45 -14.17 -33.11
N PRO A 17 -0.26 -14.38 -32.50
CA PRO A 17 0.17 -13.65 -31.30
C PRO A 17 0.62 -12.24 -31.65
N PHE A 18 -0.21 -11.23 -31.36
CA PHE A 18 0.21 -9.85 -31.42
C PHE A 18 1.12 -9.53 -30.23
N ARG A 19 2.43 -9.52 -30.49
CA ARG A 19 3.35 -8.60 -29.80
C ARG A 19 2.84 -7.18 -30.06
N VAL A 20 2.01 -6.64 -29.17
CA VAL A 20 1.75 -5.20 -29.15
C VAL A 20 2.94 -4.55 -28.45
N ALA A 21 3.91 -4.14 -29.27
CA ALA A 21 4.78 -3.03 -28.95
C ALA A 21 3.88 -1.80 -28.75
N LEU A 22 3.65 -1.43 -27.50
CA LEU A 22 3.05 -0.15 -27.15
C LEU A 22 4.10 0.95 -27.41
N GLY A 23 4.10 1.44 -28.64
CA GLY A 23 4.57 2.78 -28.98
C GLY A 23 3.61 3.82 -28.40
N ILE A 24 3.61 3.96 -27.08
CA ILE A 24 3.29 5.23 -26.43
C ILE A 24 4.63 5.94 -26.33
N SER A 25 4.74 7.15 -26.88
CA SER A 25 5.96 7.95 -26.89
C SER A 25 6.63 7.96 -25.51
N VAL A 26 7.68 7.16 -25.37
CA VAL A 26 8.58 7.08 -24.22
C VAL A 26 9.43 8.36 -24.09
N ASN A 27 9.30 9.29 -25.04
CA ASN A 27 10.14 10.49 -25.12
C ASN A 27 9.64 11.67 -24.28
N ASN A 28 8.37 11.72 -23.87
CA ASN A 28 7.83 12.90 -23.17
C ASN A 28 7.65 12.72 -21.64
N TRP A 29 7.77 11.50 -21.09
CA TRP A 29 7.85 11.32 -19.63
C TRP A 29 9.28 11.27 -19.07
N ARG A 30 10.30 11.17 -19.94
CA ARG A 30 11.70 11.37 -19.56
C ARG A 30 12.06 12.85 -19.33
N GLN A 31 11.21 13.79 -19.74
CA GLN A 31 11.52 15.23 -19.66
C GLN A 31 10.93 15.97 -18.45
N CYS A 32 10.05 15.35 -17.64
CA CYS A 32 9.39 16.07 -16.55
C CYS A 32 9.74 15.62 -15.13
N ILE A 33 10.59 14.60 -14.96
CA ILE A 33 11.24 14.34 -13.67
C ILE A 33 12.64 13.82 -14.00
N ASN A 34 13.64 14.70 -14.00
CA ASN A 34 15.02 14.28 -13.80
C ASN A 34 15.04 13.50 -12.47
N PRO A 35 15.29 12.18 -12.47
CA PRO A 35 15.30 11.40 -11.25
C PRO A 35 16.58 11.76 -10.49
N ILE A 36 16.51 12.88 -9.78
CA ILE A 36 17.48 13.26 -8.78
C ILE A 36 17.44 12.15 -7.74
N THR A 37 18.56 11.47 -7.63
CA THR A 37 18.90 10.36 -6.77
C THR A 37 18.67 10.69 -5.29
N VAL A 38 17.41 10.63 -4.83
CA VAL A 38 17.04 10.63 -3.39
C VAL A 38 16.69 9.20 -2.93
N TRP A 39 17.10 8.19 -3.68
CA TRP A 39 16.58 6.82 -3.58
C TRP A 39 17.53 5.77 -2.99
N ASP A 40 18.63 6.21 -2.40
CA ASP A 40 19.27 5.52 -1.28
C ASP A 40 19.13 6.42 -0.05
N ASN A 41 19.41 5.95 1.17
CA ASN A 41 19.40 6.72 2.43
C ASN A 41 20.37 7.93 2.43
N VAL A 42 20.11 8.92 1.58
CA VAL A 42 21.03 9.95 1.11
C VAL A 42 20.27 11.27 1.21
N ARG A 43 19.86 11.63 2.45
CA ARG A 43 19.09 12.85 2.74
C ARG A 43 19.96 14.11 2.81
N GLY A 44 21.27 13.94 3.03
CA GLY A 44 22.28 14.99 3.08
C GLY A 44 23.15 14.97 1.83
N ASP A 45 24.38 14.43 1.95
CA ASP A 45 25.32 14.25 0.84
C ASP A 45 24.75 13.31 -0.21
N GLY A 46 24.64 13.76 -1.46
CA GLY A 46 23.99 13.05 -2.58
C GLY A 46 22.47 13.31 -2.72
N GLY A 47 21.88 13.98 -1.73
CA GLY A 47 20.49 14.45 -1.71
C GLY A 47 20.46 15.97 -1.77
N ILE A 48 20.06 16.63 -0.69
CA ILE A 48 19.89 18.11 -0.65
C ILE A 48 21.21 18.89 -0.78
N HIS A 49 22.33 18.31 -0.36
CA HIS A 49 23.64 18.97 -0.44
C HIS A 49 24.20 18.91 -1.87
N ARG A 50 24.86 19.98 -2.33
CA ARG A 50 25.29 20.14 -3.74
C ARG A 50 26.32 19.13 -4.25
N GLN A 51 27.05 18.48 -3.35
CA GLN A 51 28.15 17.58 -3.73
C GLN A 51 27.62 16.39 -4.51
N MET A 52 28.14 16.21 -5.72
CA MET A 52 27.76 15.11 -6.61
C MET A 52 28.64 13.87 -6.48
N LEU A 53 29.85 14.01 -5.96
CA LEU A 53 30.81 12.92 -5.84
C LEU A 53 30.67 12.21 -4.49
N LYS A 54 30.46 10.90 -4.53
CA LYS A 54 30.33 10.06 -3.35
C LYS A 54 31.72 9.69 -2.83
N ASN A 55 31.88 9.61 -1.51
CA ASN A 55 33.16 9.23 -0.88
C ASN A 55 34.37 10.13 -1.25
N ASN A 56 34.10 11.38 -1.62
CA ASN A 56 35.10 12.38 -2.06
C ASN A 56 36.31 12.63 -1.14
N GLY A 57 36.22 12.24 0.13
CA GLY A 57 37.29 12.38 1.12
C GLY A 57 37.87 11.07 1.63
N PHE A 58 37.38 9.88 1.22
CA PHE A 58 37.73 8.59 1.84
C PHE A 58 37.53 8.59 3.37
N GLN A 59 36.43 9.19 3.81
CA GLN A 59 36.11 9.42 5.22
C GLN A 59 35.31 8.27 5.82
N GLY A 60 35.51 7.98 7.11
CA GLY A 60 34.82 6.92 7.85
C GLY A 60 35.76 5.83 8.38
N THR A 61 35.20 4.86 9.12
CA THR A 61 35.99 3.76 9.73
C THR A 61 36.47 2.74 8.70
N ASN A 62 35.66 2.47 7.67
CA ASN A 62 35.98 1.59 6.53
C ASN A 62 35.50 2.22 5.21
N PRO A 63 36.16 3.28 4.69
CA PRO A 63 35.69 4.04 3.54
C PRO A 63 35.65 3.21 2.23
N GLY A 64 36.51 2.19 2.10
CA GLY A 64 36.64 1.41 0.87
C GLY A 64 37.01 2.28 -0.34
N LEU A 65 36.73 1.77 -1.54
CA LEU A 65 36.79 2.50 -2.82
C LEU A 65 35.37 2.73 -3.37
N THR A 66 34.39 2.93 -2.48
CA THR A 66 32.98 3.00 -2.89
C THR A 66 32.78 4.15 -3.87
N ALA A 67 32.21 3.87 -5.04
CA ALA A 67 31.98 4.77 -6.17
C ALA A 67 33.24 5.23 -6.93
N ASP A 68 34.45 4.94 -6.47
CA ASP A 68 35.68 5.24 -7.21
C ASP A 68 36.09 4.04 -8.07
N ALA A 69 36.37 4.28 -9.36
CA ALA A 69 36.87 3.30 -10.30
C ALA A 69 38.21 3.73 -10.89
N VAL A 70 39.06 2.77 -11.22
CA VAL A 70 40.35 3.02 -11.88
C VAL A 70 40.13 3.33 -13.35
N VAL A 71 40.79 4.36 -13.88
CA VAL A 71 40.84 4.63 -15.31
C VAL A 71 42.21 4.21 -15.83
N ARG A 72 42.21 3.12 -16.63
CA ARG A 72 43.41 2.43 -17.14
C ARG A 72 44.27 1.85 -16.02
N ASN A 73 45.60 1.78 -16.22
CA ASN A 73 46.52 1.03 -15.36
C ASN A 73 47.01 1.85 -14.16
N VAL A 74 46.17 2.03 -13.15
CA VAL A 74 46.52 2.66 -11.85
C VAL A 74 45.93 1.88 -10.68
N ASN A 75 46.40 2.17 -9.47
CA ASN A 75 45.87 1.61 -8.23
C ASN A 75 45.45 2.72 -7.25
N ILE A 76 44.19 2.69 -6.81
CA ILE A 76 43.66 3.64 -5.82
C ILE A 76 43.73 3.01 -4.44
N SER A 77 44.29 3.73 -3.47
CA SER A 77 44.51 3.24 -2.11
C SER A 77 44.45 4.38 -1.09
N ARG A 78 44.44 4.02 0.20
CA ARG A 78 44.59 4.99 1.27
C ARG A 78 46.07 5.20 1.63
N ASP A 79 46.41 6.43 1.97
CA ASP A 79 47.69 6.86 2.50
C ASP A 79 47.48 7.76 3.73
N THR A 80 47.65 7.16 4.90
CA THR A 80 47.58 7.86 6.20
C THR A 80 48.87 8.60 6.55
N SER A 81 49.98 8.33 5.84
CA SER A 81 51.27 8.98 6.07
C SER A 81 51.40 10.31 5.33
N ASN A 82 50.67 10.46 4.22
CA ASN A 82 50.65 11.66 3.39
C ASN A 82 49.23 12.17 3.15
N SER A 83 48.47 12.32 4.23
CA SER A 83 47.07 12.74 4.19
C SER A 83 46.90 14.27 4.27
N LEU A 84 45.81 14.80 3.72
CA LEU A 84 45.47 16.23 3.80
C LEU A 84 45.03 16.60 5.23
N SER A 85 44.36 15.66 5.89
CA SER A 85 44.00 15.71 7.30
C SER A 85 43.94 14.29 7.86
N THR A 86 43.69 14.11 9.16
CA THR A 86 43.48 12.78 9.75
C THR A 86 42.30 12.02 9.14
N ALA A 87 41.37 12.72 8.46
CA ALA A 87 40.19 12.14 7.85
C ALA A 87 40.29 11.97 6.32
N ILE A 88 41.22 12.65 5.63
CA ILE A 88 41.27 12.71 4.15
C ILE A 88 42.57 12.09 3.63
N THR A 89 42.51 10.85 3.15
CA THR A 89 43.67 9.95 3.04
C THR A 89 43.86 9.29 1.66
N SER A 90 43.48 9.92 0.53
CA SER A 90 43.48 9.24 -0.78
C SER A 90 44.83 9.28 -1.53
N LYS A 91 45.15 8.20 -2.26
CA LYS A 91 46.36 8.06 -3.09
C LYS A 91 46.11 7.24 -4.35
N VAL A 92 46.63 7.70 -5.49
CA VAL A 92 46.63 7.01 -6.78
C VAL A 92 48.06 6.64 -7.15
N SER A 93 48.35 5.35 -7.31
CA SER A 93 49.69 4.83 -7.67
C SER A 93 49.73 4.40 -9.13
N VAL A 94 50.81 4.74 -9.82
CA VAL A 94 51.04 4.48 -11.24
C VAL A 94 52.17 3.46 -11.40
N PRO A 95 51.92 2.26 -11.92
CA PRO A 95 52.95 1.26 -12.17
C PRO A 95 54.04 1.77 -13.13
N SER A 96 55.27 1.29 -12.94
CA SER A 96 56.39 1.60 -13.84
C SER A 96 56.09 1.16 -15.27
N GLY A 97 56.41 2.02 -16.25
CA GLY A 97 56.21 1.76 -17.67
C GLY A 97 54.80 2.09 -18.17
N THR A 98 53.93 2.66 -17.33
CA THR A 98 52.61 3.13 -17.74
C THR A 98 52.73 4.42 -18.57
N THR A 99 52.05 4.47 -19.70
CA THR A 99 52.06 5.61 -20.64
C THR A 99 50.65 6.11 -20.93
N GLY A 100 50.53 7.37 -21.33
CA GLY A 100 49.25 8.01 -21.67
C GLY A 100 48.50 8.54 -20.45
N TYR A 101 47.31 9.10 -20.68
CA TYR A 101 46.49 9.66 -19.61
C TYR A 101 45.87 8.56 -18.76
N VAL A 102 46.05 8.63 -17.44
CA VAL A 102 45.53 7.68 -16.46
C VAL A 102 44.88 8.43 -15.30
N GLY A 103 44.07 7.75 -14.50
CA GLY A 103 43.49 8.39 -13.33
C GLY A 103 42.35 7.60 -12.72
N PHE A 104 41.33 8.30 -12.24
CA PHE A 104 40.21 7.67 -11.56
C PHE A 104 38.88 8.34 -11.93
N ALA A 105 37.83 7.55 -11.84
CA ALA A 105 36.45 7.96 -12.06
C ALA A 105 35.68 7.89 -10.74
N ASN A 106 34.67 8.72 -10.58
CA ASN A 106 33.70 8.66 -9.50
C ASN A 106 32.28 8.58 -10.09
N THR A 107 31.57 7.49 -9.77
CA THR A 107 30.23 7.22 -10.29
C THR A 107 29.13 7.97 -9.55
N GLY A 108 29.48 8.86 -8.61
CA GLY A 108 28.53 9.63 -7.83
C GLY A 108 27.58 8.78 -6.97
N TYR A 109 26.36 9.28 -6.77
CA TYR A 109 25.32 8.63 -5.98
C TYR A 109 24.38 7.84 -6.89
N ASN A 110 24.87 6.69 -7.39
CA ASN A 110 24.21 5.88 -8.43
C ASN A 110 24.07 6.62 -9.77
N GLY A 111 25.14 7.32 -10.16
CA GLY A 111 25.21 8.15 -11.36
C GLY A 111 25.46 9.62 -11.04
N VAL A 112 25.94 10.34 -12.05
CA VAL A 112 26.15 11.79 -12.06
C VAL A 112 25.20 12.41 -13.09
N PRO A 113 24.13 13.11 -12.69
CA PRO A 113 23.27 13.82 -13.62
C PRO A 113 24.02 14.97 -14.31
N VAL A 114 24.12 14.94 -15.64
CA VAL A 114 24.79 15.98 -16.43
C VAL A 114 23.74 16.86 -17.11
N LEU A 115 23.57 18.07 -16.57
CA LEU A 115 22.65 19.10 -17.06
C LEU A 115 23.43 20.12 -17.87
N LYS A 116 22.79 20.80 -18.82
CA LYS A 116 23.41 21.92 -19.56
C LYS A 116 23.65 23.13 -18.65
N THR A 117 24.72 23.08 -17.88
CA THR A 117 25.11 24.09 -16.89
C THR A 117 26.63 24.13 -16.70
N THR A 118 27.09 25.10 -15.91
CA THR A 118 28.49 25.25 -15.51
C THR A 118 28.69 24.62 -14.13
N TYR A 119 29.56 23.62 -14.08
CA TYR A 119 29.94 22.93 -12.85
C TYR A 119 31.20 23.55 -12.27
N ALA A 120 31.22 23.73 -10.95
CA ALA A 120 32.42 24.02 -10.19
C ALA A 120 33.09 22.70 -9.79
N ASN A 121 34.41 22.62 -9.95
CA ASN A 121 35.20 21.48 -9.50
C ASN A 121 36.39 21.97 -8.69
N CYS A 122 36.64 21.33 -7.55
CA CYS A 122 37.82 21.61 -6.74
C CYS A 122 38.39 20.35 -6.10
N PHE A 123 39.69 20.34 -5.86
CA PHE A 123 40.38 19.24 -5.20
C PHE A 123 41.74 19.72 -4.69
N TRP A 124 42.31 18.93 -3.79
CA TRP A 124 43.69 19.08 -3.34
C TRP A 124 44.58 18.05 -4.01
N ILE A 125 45.78 18.44 -4.40
CA ILE A 125 46.80 17.55 -4.96
C ILE A 125 48.14 17.77 -4.26
N LYS A 126 48.78 16.68 -3.85
CA LYS A 126 50.12 16.69 -3.25
C LYS A 126 51.07 15.87 -4.11
N ARG A 127 52.16 16.53 -4.52
CA ARG A 127 53.46 16.05 -5.04
C ARG A 127 53.99 17.04 -6.09
N ILE A 128 55.29 16.95 -6.39
CA ILE A 128 55.89 17.61 -7.54
C ILE A 128 55.25 17.04 -8.82
N TYR A 129 54.38 17.81 -9.46
CA TYR A 129 53.70 17.46 -10.71
C TYR A 129 53.55 18.73 -11.55
N SER A 130 54.08 18.68 -12.76
CA SER A 130 53.96 19.76 -13.75
C SER A 130 53.35 19.16 -15.02
N GLY A 131 52.10 19.49 -15.30
CA GLY A 131 51.38 18.88 -16.41
C GLY A 131 49.90 19.25 -16.46
N THR A 132 49.22 18.71 -17.46
CA THR A 132 47.78 18.94 -17.66
C THR A 132 46.96 17.86 -16.97
N ILE A 133 46.07 18.28 -16.08
CA ILE A 133 44.98 17.45 -15.57
C ILE A 133 43.74 17.69 -16.42
N THR A 134 43.09 16.61 -16.84
CA THR A 134 41.85 16.64 -17.62
C THR A 134 40.70 16.19 -16.72
N LEU A 135 39.67 17.02 -16.61
CA LEU A 135 38.43 16.75 -15.88
C LEU A 135 37.32 16.47 -16.87
N GLN A 136 36.57 15.39 -16.69
CA GLN A 136 35.52 15.00 -17.63
C GLN A 136 34.21 14.60 -16.93
N LEU A 137 33.11 14.78 -17.65
CA LEU A 137 31.83 14.14 -17.41
C LEU A 137 31.54 13.23 -18.59
N VAL A 138 31.45 11.93 -18.34
CA VAL A 138 31.41 10.89 -19.38
C VAL A 138 30.29 9.90 -19.07
N GLY A 139 29.54 9.47 -20.07
CA GLY A 139 28.57 8.39 -19.92
C GLY A 139 29.25 7.08 -19.53
N SER A 140 28.84 6.46 -18.42
CA SER A 140 29.52 5.29 -17.85
C SER A 140 29.50 4.06 -18.77
N GLU A 141 28.47 3.94 -19.61
CA GLU A 141 28.34 2.85 -20.59
C GLU A 141 28.53 3.31 -22.05
N SER A 142 28.11 4.54 -22.37
CA SER A 142 28.15 5.05 -23.74
C SER A 142 29.50 5.64 -24.13
N GLU A 143 30.36 5.93 -23.15
CA GLU A 143 31.65 6.62 -23.30
C GLU A 143 31.54 8.01 -23.96
N ILE A 144 30.32 8.55 -24.09
CA ILE A 144 30.08 9.88 -24.65
C ILE A 144 30.57 10.93 -23.64
N VAL A 145 31.44 11.82 -24.09
CA VAL A 145 31.98 12.92 -23.29
C VAL A 145 31.02 14.11 -23.36
N TYR A 146 30.37 14.43 -22.25
CA TYR A 146 29.44 15.56 -22.12
C TYR A 146 30.14 16.85 -21.64
N ALA A 147 31.30 16.72 -21.00
CA ALA A 147 32.18 17.82 -20.70
C ALA A 147 33.63 17.35 -20.62
N SER A 148 34.57 18.18 -21.09
CA SER A 148 36.00 17.96 -20.94
C SER A 148 36.70 19.28 -20.72
N HIS A 149 37.52 19.37 -19.67
CA HIS A 149 38.20 20.59 -19.30
C HIS A 149 39.63 20.31 -18.85
N ASN A 150 40.58 21.06 -19.40
CA ASN A 150 42.00 20.91 -19.11
C ASN A 150 42.46 22.02 -18.18
N ILE A 151 43.13 21.64 -17.09
CA ILE A 151 43.80 22.56 -16.17
C ILE A 151 45.30 22.25 -16.15
N THR A 152 46.11 23.29 -16.20
CA THR A 152 47.56 23.13 -16.03
C THR A 152 47.88 23.24 -14.56
N VAL A 153 48.45 22.18 -13.99
CA VAL A 153 48.91 22.14 -12.61
C VAL A 153 50.42 22.17 -12.63
N ASP A 154 51.00 23.18 -11.98
CA ASP A 154 52.43 23.27 -11.72
C ASP A 154 52.66 23.31 -10.21
N ASN A 155 52.71 22.13 -9.61
CA ASN A 155 53.02 21.99 -8.20
C ASN A 155 54.51 21.69 -8.06
N ASN A 156 55.28 22.68 -7.58
CA ASN A 156 56.71 22.55 -7.29
C ASN A 156 57.00 22.16 -5.83
N SER A 157 55.96 21.82 -5.06
CA SER A 157 56.05 21.52 -3.64
C SER A 157 55.64 20.07 -3.32
N THR A 158 56.18 19.54 -2.24
CA THR A 158 55.72 18.28 -1.64
C THR A 158 54.51 18.49 -0.70
N ALA A 159 54.01 19.72 -0.58
CA ALA A 159 52.77 20.04 0.14
C ALA A 159 51.52 19.85 -0.75
N PHE A 160 50.35 19.79 -0.11
CA PHE A 160 49.08 19.87 -0.82
C PHE A 160 48.87 21.27 -1.39
N SER A 161 48.46 21.32 -2.65
CA SER A 161 48.03 22.52 -3.37
C SER A 161 46.54 22.39 -3.68
N TYR A 162 45.81 23.50 -3.57
CA TYR A 162 44.37 23.56 -3.87
C TYR A 162 44.18 23.97 -5.33
N CYS A 163 43.35 23.22 -6.04
CA CYS A 163 42.94 23.51 -7.41
C CYS A 163 41.43 23.73 -7.43
N GLU A 164 41.01 24.82 -8.07
CA GLU A 164 39.59 25.14 -8.29
C GLU A 164 39.42 25.64 -9.72
N THR A 165 38.37 25.15 -10.38
CA THR A 165 38.02 25.54 -11.74
C THR A 165 36.52 25.40 -11.95
N SER A 166 36.03 25.83 -13.11
CA SER A 166 34.67 25.58 -13.55
C SER A 166 34.63 25.24 -15.04
N PHE A 167 33.64 24.45 -15.45
CA PHE A 167 33.47 24.05 -16.84
C PHE A 167 32.00 23.82 -17.19
N THR A 168 31.63 24.17 -18.41
CA THR A 168 30.28 23.98 -18.93
C THR A 168 30.14 22.61 -19.60
N SER A 169 28.96 22.02 -19.49
CA SER A 169 28.66 20.72 -20.09
C SER A 169 27.49 20.80 -21.08
N THR A 170 27.43 19.81 -21.98
CA THR A 170 26.23 19.48 -22.73
C THR A 170 25.36 18.52 -21.93
N GLU A 171 24.05 18.63 -22.06
CA GLU A 171 23.10 17.76 -21.34
C GLU A 171 23.20 16.29 -21.81
N SER A 172 23.17 15.37 -20.85
CA SER A 172 23.08 13.92 -21.07
C SER A 172 21.61 13.47 -21.06
N PRO A 173 21.22 12.47 -21.87
CA PRO A 173 19.84 11.95 -21.89
C PRO A 173 19.44 11.18 -20.63
N ASP A 174 20.40 10.79 -19.78
CA ASP A 174 20.15 10.09 -18.52
C ASP A 174 21.22 10.39 -17.45
N GLY A 175 21.05 9.83 -16.26
CA GLY A 175 21.96 9.98 -15.13
C GLY A 175 23.11 8.97 -15.10
N ASN A 176 23.25 8.08 -16.08
CA ASN A 176 24.27 7.02 -16.11
C ASN A 176 25.62 7.57 -16.61
N ASN A 177 26.14 8.55 -15.86
CA ASN A 177 27.40 9.21 -16.14
C ASN A 177 28.30 9.17 -14.91
N GLU A 178 29.58 9.38 -15.14
CA GLU A 178 30.62 9.46 -14.12
C GLU A 178 31.50 10.69 -14.34
N TRP A 179 32.13 11.13 -13.26
CA TRP A 179 33.15 12.16 -13.30
C TRP A 179 34.53 11.52 -13.36
N GLN A 180 35.43 12.02 -14.20
CA GLN A 180 36.79 11.50 -14.32
C GLN A 180 37.84 12.60 -14.10
N LEU A 181 38.95 12.22 -13.46
CA LEU A 181 40.18 13.02 -13.38
C LEU A 181 41.33 12.23 -13.97
N LEU A 182 41.94 12.77 -15.01
CA LEU A 182 43.00 12.13 -15.79
C LEU A 182 44.26 13.00 -15.78
N PHE A 183 45.43 12.38 -15.70
CA PHE A 183 46.74 13.02 -15.75
C PHE A 183 47.73 12.15 -16.54
N ASP A 184 48.78 12.76 -17.08
CA ASP A 184 49.79 12.03 -17.84
C ASP A 184 50.60 11.09 -16.93
N ALA A 185 50.54 9.78 -17.19
CA ALA A 185 51.26 8.75 -16.47
C ALA A 185 52.78 8.91 -16.58
N PHE A 186 53.30 9.45 -17.68
CA PHE A 186 54.74 9.57 -17.90
C PHE A 186 55.42 10.45 -16.84
N GLN A 187 54.70 11.46 -16.34
CA GLN A 187 55.17 12.36 -15.28
C GLN A 187 55.25 11.71 -13.89
N VAL A 188 54.60 10.54 -13.70
CA VAL A 188 54.35 9.93 -12.38
C VAL A 188 54.66 8.43 -12.37
N THR A 189 55.17 7.88 -13.47
CA THR A 189 55.44 6.44 -13.65
C THR A 189 56.32 5.88 -12.54
N GLY A 190 55.95 4.73 -11.99
CA GLY A 190 56.64 4.08 -10.87
C GLY A 190 56.45 4.75 -9.51
N SER A 191 55.47 5.65 -9.38
CA SER A 191 55.23 6.39 -8.14
C SER A 191 53.73 6.73 -7.95
N SER A 192 53.38 7.74 -7.14
CA SER A 192 51.98 8.04 -6.80
C SER A 192 51.66 9.53 -6.71
N LEU A 193 50.39 9.90 -6.85
CA LEU A 193 49.83 11.21 -6.53
C LEU A 193 48.84 11.08 -5.37
N ASN A 194 48.84 12.05 -4.45
CA ASN A 194 47.88 12.10 -3.37
C ASN A 194 46.82 13.16 -3.70
N PHE A 195 45.55 12.77 -3.62
CA PHE A 195 44.43 13.66 -3.83
C PHE A 195 43.66 13.86 -2.52
N GLY A 196 42.94 14.96 -2.40
CA GLY A 196 42.11 15.22 -1.22
C GLY A 196 40.87 16.01 -1.56
N MET A 197 39.73 15.60 -0.99
CA MET A 197 38.48 16.36 -0.98
C MET A 197 38.03 16.77 -2.40
N VAL A 198 37.84 15.78 -3.26
CA VAL A 198 37.46 16.04 -4.65
C VAL A 198 35.99 16.42 -4.74
N GLN A 199 35.65 17.57 -5.29
CA GLN A 199 34.26 18.05 -5.32
C GLN A 199 33.82 18.42 -6.72
N LEU A 200 32.57 18.07 -7.02
CA LEU A 200 31.87 18.52 -8.20
C LEU A 200 30.52 19.08 -7.75
N SER A 201 30.21 20.29 -8.20
CA SER A 201 28.98 20.97 -7.83
C SER A 201 28.35 21.64 -9.04
N PRO A 202 27.03 21.49 -9.26
CA PRO A 202 26.27 22.39 -10.12
C PRO A 202 26.08 23.75 -9.41
N PRO A 203 25.44 24.75 -10.05
CA PRO A 203 24.98 25.95 -9.38
C PRO A 203 24.10 25.62 -8.16
N THR A 204 24.21 26.43 -7.11
CA THR A 204 23.54 26.19 -5.84
C THR A 204 22.37 27.11 -5.62
N TYR A 205 21.43 26.65 -4.80
CA TYR A 205 20.30 27.47 -4.37
C TYR A 205 20.80 28.76 -3.69
N HIS A 206 20.36 29.91 -4.22
CA HIS A 206 20.81 31.26 -3.83
C HIS A 206 22.34 31.46 -3.86
N ASP A 207 23.04 30.79 -4.79
CA ASP A 207 24.48 30.94 -5.03
C ASP A 207 25.33 30.78 -3.75
N ARG A 208 24.85 29.97 -2.80
CA ARG A 208 25.54 29.75 -1.53
C ARG A 208 26.73 28.83 -1.78
N TYR A 209 27.93 29.32 -1.45
CA TYR A 209 29.07 28.45 -1.20
C TYR A 209 28.69 27.45 -0.11
N ASN A 210 29.13 26.20 -0.20
CA ASN A 210 28.73 25.22 0.83
C ASN A 210 27.33 24.61 0.57
N GLY A 211 26.64 25.09 -0.47
CA GLY A 211 25.19 25.20 -0.49
C GLY A 211 24.41 23.94 -0.87
N LEU A 212 23.11 24.16 -1.06
CA LEU A 212 22.13 23.15 -1.43
C LEU A 212 22.01 23.07 -2.95
N ARG A 213 21.55 21.92 -3.45
CA ARG A 213 21.17 21.81 -4.85
C ARG A 213 19.93 22.66 -5.10
N ASP A 214 19.94 23.37 -6.23
CA ASP A 214 18.86 24.28 -6.60
C ASP A 214 17.54 23.54 -6.82
N ASP A 215 17.56 22.46 -7.60
CA ASP A 215 16.39 21.62 -7.91
C ASP A 215 15.62 21.14 -6.65
N VAL A 216 16.33 20.69 -5.63
CA VAL A 216 15.73 20.20 -4.37
C VAL A 216 15.32 21.37 -3.46
N ALA A 217 16.16 22.38 -3.33
CA ALA A 217 15.91 23.48 -2.38
C ALA A 217 14.82 24.44 -2.86
N SER A 218 14.75 24.73 -4.16
CA SER A 218 13.67 25.53 -4.77
C SER A 218 12.32 24.85 -4.55
N PHE A 219 12.24 23.54 -4.80
CA PHE A 219 11.03 22.75 -4.50
C PHE A 219 10.65 22.80 -3.01
N LEU A 220 11.62 22.74 -2.09
CA LEU A 220 11.34 22.85 -0.66
C LEU A 220 10.89 24.27 -0.27
N ALA A 221 11.39 25.30 -0.93
CA ALA A 221 11.00 26.68 -0.69
C ALA A 221 9.56 26.96 -1.18
N GLU A 222 9.16 26.39 -2.32
CA GLU A 222 7.81 26.52 -2.89
C GLU A 222 6.71 25.94 -2.00
N ILE A 223 7.04 25.00 -1.09
CA ILE A 223 6.09 24.45 -0.11
C ILE A 223 5.81 25.45 1.04
N GLU A 224 6.57 26.54 1.11
CA GLU A 224 6.49 27.56 2.17
C GLU A 224 6.52 26.96 3.59
N PRO A 225 7.49 26.08 3.92
CA PRO A 225 7.53 25.44 5.21
C PRO A 225 7.76 26.47 6.33
N SER A 226 6.89 26.44 7.35
CA SER A 226 7.00 27.31 8.52
C SER A 226 8.17 26.94 9.46
N PHE A 227 8.68 25.71 9.37
CA PHE A 227 9.87 25.27 10.09
C PHE A 227 10.60 24.15 9.36
N LEU A 228 11.91 24.01 9.62
CA LEU A 228 12.74 22.90 9.15
C LEU A 228 13.50 22.29 10.34
N ARG A 229 13.18 21.04 10.70
CA ARG A 229 13.84 20.33 11.80
C ARG A 229 15.06 19.55 11.29
N VAL A 230 16.27 20.00 11.63
CA VAL A 230 17.56 19.37 11.27
C VAL A 230 18.55 19.40 12.46
N PRO A 231 19.51 18.45 12.60
CA PRO A 231 19.75 17.21 11.84
C PRO A 231 19.01 15.98 12.42
N GLY A 232 17.76 16.17 12.84
CA GLY A 232 16.99 15.27 13.73
C GLY A 232 16.80 13.81 13.30
N GLY A 233 16.11 13.05 14.16
CA GLY A 233 15.84 11.62 13.97
C GLY A 233 16.97 10.73 14.48
N ASN A 234 17.08 9.51 13.93
CA ASN A 234 18.07 8.51 14.38
C ASN A 234 19.53 8.93 14.10
N ASN A 235 19.77 9.87 13.18
CA ASN A 235 21.11 10.35 12.85
C ASN A 235 21.77 11.17 13.99
N LEU A 236 21.04 11.43 15.08
CA LEU A 236 21.50 12.14 16.27
C LEU A 236 21.91 11.21 17.43
N MET A 237 21.68 9.89 17.33
CA MET A 237 21.98 8.93 18.39
C MET A 237 22.98 7.85 17.95
N PRO A 238 24.12 7.66 18.64
CA PRO A 238 25.00 6.53 18.41
C PRO A 238 24.39 5.24 18.98
N PHE A 239 24.28 4.19 18.17
CA PHE A 239 23.91 2.85 18.62
C PHE A 239 25.16 1.97 18.80
N GLU A 240 25.17 1.16 19.85
CA GLU A 240 26.20 0.14 20.10
C GLU A 240 25.50 -1.23 20.14
N PHE A 241 25.81 -2.10 19.18
CA PHE A 241 25.25 -3.45 19.13
C PHE A 241 26.04 -4.36 20.07
N ILE A 242 25.36 -5.01 21.01
CA ILE A 242 25.97 -6.01 21.90
C ILE A 242 25.62 -7.39 21.35
N ASP A 243 26.64 -8.10 20.85
CA ASP A 243 26.50 -9.49 20.43
C ASP A 243 26.30 -10.39 21.65
N ASN A 244 25.17 -11.10 21.69
CA ASN A 244 24.79 -12.00 22.80
C ASN A 244 25.37 -13.41 22.64
N ASN A 245 26.13 -13.70 21.58
CA ASN A 245 26.66 -15.03 21.30
C ASN A 245 27.86 -15.41 22.19
N ALA A 246 28.41 -14.49 22.99
CA ALA A 246 29.46 -14.76 23.97
C ALA A 246 28.99 -14.57 25.42
N ARG A 247 29.59 -15.31 26.37
CA ARG A 247 29.33 -15.15 27.82
C ARG A 247 29.58 -13.69 28.25
N MET A 248 28.50 -12.94 28.49
CA MET A 248 28.58 -11.52 28.88
C MET A 248 29.39 -11.31 30.17
N ASP A 249 30.47 -10.54 30.06
CA ASP A 249 31.33 -10.20 31.19
C ASP A 249 30.62 -9.26 32.20
N ARG A 250 31.20 -9.15 33.40
CA ARG A 250 30.63 -8.33 34.49
C ARG A 250 30.62 -6.84 34.14
N LYS A 251 31.56 -6.37 33.31
CA LYS A 251 31.72 -4.96 32.93
C LYS A 251 30.61 -4.53 31.97
N THR A 252 30.31 -5.34 30.96
CA THR A 252 29.21 -5.18 30.01
C THR A 252 27.87 -5.18 30.74
N ARG A 253 27.66 -6.13 31.66
CA ARG A 253 26.44 -6.16 32.49
C ARG A 253 26.25 -4.94 33.38
N LYS A 254 27.33 -4.33 33.87
CA LYS A 254 27.28 -3.10 34.67
C LYS A 254 26.95 -1.89 33.80
N ARG A 255 27.44 -1.87 32.56
CA ARG A 255 27.22 -0.79 31.58
C ARG A 255 25.82 -0.81 30.97
N ILE A 256 25.29 -2.00 30.64
CA ILE A 256 23.87 -2.20 30.29
C ILE A 256 22.98 -1.62 31.39
N ARG A 257 23.28 -1.94 32.65
CA ARG A 257 22.52 -1.42 33.80
C ARG A 257 22.62 0.09 33.97
N SER A 258 23.77 0.72 33.69
CA SER A 258 23.87 2.19 33.78
C SER A 258 23.16 2.90 32.63
N LEU A 259 23.16 2.32 31.43
CA LEU A 259 22.46 2.86 30.26
C LEU A 259 20.93 2.71 30.40
N VAL A 260 20.45 1.58 30.93
CA VAL A 260 19.02 1.40 31.25
C VAL A 260 18.57 2.32 32.39
N ALA A 261 19.45 2.63 33.34
CA ALA A 261 19.14 3.50 34.48
C ALA A 261 19.16 5.00 34.14
N THR A 262 19.89 5.43 33.11
CA THR A 262 19.96 6.84 32.71
C THR A 262 18.65 7.32 32.09
N GLY A 263 17.96 6.48 31.31
CA GLY A 263 16.62 6.81 30.79
C GLY A 263 15.54 6.90 31.88
N LYS A 264 15.65 6.12 32.96
CA LYS A 264 14.63 6.07 34.03
C LYS A 264 14.73 7.21 35.04
N ASN A 265 15.91 7.84 35.15
CA ASN A 265 16.23 8.86 36.17
C ASN A 265 16.53 10.25 35.58
N ALA A 266 16.52 10.41 34.25
CA ALA A 266 16.65 11.73 33.62
C ALA A 266 15.56 12.68 34.15
N GLY A 267 15.99 13.78 34.78
CA GLY A 267 15.10 14.81 35.36
C GLY A 267 14.61 14.55 36.79
N LYS A 268 15.00 13.45 37.46
CA LYS A 268 14.57 13.16 38.84
C LYS A 268 15.71 13.37 39.85
N THR A 269 15.64 14.47 40.61
CA THR A 269 16.52 14.70 41.76
C THR A 269 16.02 13.88 42.95
N VAL A 270 16.66 12.73 43.21
CA VAL A 270 16.33 11.89 44.36
C VAL A 270 16.99 12.48 45.61
N VAL A 271 16.22 13.24 46.40
CA VAL A 271 16.64 13.65 47.75
C VAL A 271 16.50 12.44 48.67
N ARG A 272 17.63 11.86 49.10
CA ARG A 272 17.65 10.81 50.13
C ARG A 272 17.74 11.43 51.53
N PRO A 273 16.84 11.10 52.47
CA PRO A 273 17.05 11.39 53.88
C PRO A 273 18.28 10.64 54.41
N SER A 274 18.98 11.22 55.38
CA SER A 274 20.17 10.60 55.99
C SER A 274 19.83 9.27 56.66
N ARG A 275 20.76 8.31 56.52
CA ARG A 275 20.68 6.89 56.89
C ARG A 275 20.23 6.61 58.35
N ILE A 276 20.32 7.63 59.21
CA ILE A 276 19.98 7.58 60.63
C ILE A 276 18.46 7.63 60.85
N LYS A 277 17.69 8.31 59.98
CA LYS A 277 16.23 8.44 60.14
C LYS A 277 15.49 7.14 59.77
N ALA A 278 15.96 6.45 58.73
CA ALA A 278 15.38 5.18 58.25
C ALA A 278 15.54 4.01 59.25
N PHE A 279 16.62 4.01 60.06
CA PHE A 279 16.84 2.99 61.08
C PHE A 279 15.92 3.11 62.30
N LYS A 280 15.40 4.32 62.60
CA LYS A 280 14.45 4.53 63.71
C LYS A 280 13.02 4.09 63.38
N GLU A 281 12.65 4.03 62.10
CA GLU A 281 11.29 3.66 61.68
C GLU A 281 11.11 2.14 61.52
N GLN A 282 12.19 1.38 61.30
CA GLN A 282 12.16 -0.09 61.16
C GLN A 282 11.96 -0.86 62.48
N SER A 283 12.00 -0.20 63.65
CA SER A 283 11.79 -0.87 64.94
C SER A 283 10.32 -0.98 65.38
N LYS A 284 9.34 -0.63 64.53
CA LYS A 284 7.92 -0.59 64.91
C LYS A 284 7.06 -1.78 64.50
N TYR A 285 7.54 -2.72 63.68
CA TYR A 285 6.72 -3.87 63.25
C TYR A 285 7.55 -5.15 63.00
N PRO A 286 7.21 -6.31 63.62
CA PRO A 286 7.95 -7.56 63.43
C PRO A 286 7.47 -8.38 62.21
N THR A 287 8.43 -8.64 61.32
CA THR A 287 8.83 -9.89 60.64
C THR A 287 7.82 -11.01 60.30
N ALA A 288 7.90 -11.52 59.07
CA ALA A 288 7.80 -12.97 58.77
C ALA A 288 8.76 -13.35 57.62
N PHE A 289 9.48 -14.46 57.81
CA PHE A 289 10.71 -14.87 57.11
C PHE A 289 10.48 -16.10 56.21
N SER A 290 11.39 -16.29 55.22
CA SER A 290 11.93 -17.58 54.72
C SER A 290 10.99 -18.51 53.92
N SER A 291 11.37 -19.32 52.92
CA SER A 291 12.62 -19.68 52.21
C SER A 291 12.28 -20.55 50.98
N VAL A 292 13.20 -20.65 50.01
CA VAL A 292 13.21 -21.62 48.87
C VAL A 292 14.37 -22.60 49.08
N PRO A 293 14.19 -23.92 48.83
CA PRO A 293 14.95 -24.67 47.77
C PRO A 293 14.11 -25.86 47.18
N GLY A 294 14.39 -26.58 46.09
CA GLY A 294 15.55 -26.83 45.24
C GLY A 294 15.24 -27.93 44.18
N THR A 295 16.28 -28.30 43.42
CA THR A 295 16.46 -29.05 42.15
C THR A 295 16.02 -30.54 41.97
N VAL A 296 15.69 -30.89 40.70
CA VAL A 296 15.96 -32.13 39.88
C VAL A 296 15.21 -33.46 40.17
N GLU A 297 14.52 -34.02 39.15
CA GLU A 297 14.71 -35.41 38.65
C GLU A 297 13.91 -35.77 37.37
N LEU A 298 14.46 -36.72 36.58
CA LEU A 298 13.99 -37.28 35.30
C LEU A 298 13.23 -38.62 35.52
N ARG A 299 12.09 -38.86 34.82
CA ARG A 299 11.72 -40.18 34.24
C ARG A 299 10.43 -40.14 33.39
N GLN A 300 10.44 -40.92 32.30
CA GLN A 300 9.29 -41.28 31.44
C GLN A 300 8.54 -42.53 32.01
N PRO A 301 7.60 -43.17 31.28
CA PRO A 301 6.14 -42.96 31.33
C PRO A 301 5.38 -44.23 31.82
N ASP A 302 4.12 -44.13 32.25
CA ASP A 302 3.22 -45.31 32.27
C ASP A 302 1.74 -44.91 32.23
N PHE A 303 0.95 -45.82 31.64
CA PHE A 303 -0.42 -45.70 31.15
C PHE A 303 -1.54 -45.98 32.18
N SER A 304 -2.77 -45.60 31.80
CA SER A 304 -4.11 -45.83 32.41
C SER A 304 -4.55 -44.76 33.43
N SER A 305 -5.76 -44.20 33.45
CA SER A 305 -7.09 -44.64 33.00
C SER A 305 -8.07 -43.44 32.87
N SER A 306 -9.21 -43.72 32.22
CA SER A 306 -10.43 -42.94 31.87
C SER A 306 -11.03 -41.91 32.83
N SER A 307 -11.45 -40.75 32.31
CA SER A 307 -12.86 -40.30 32.08
C SER A 307 -12.90 -38.77 31.74
N PRO A 308 -14.01 -38.23 31.17
CA PRO A 308 -13.99 -37.02 30.35
C PRO A 308 -14.36 -35.77 31.15
N ASP A 309 -13.53 -34.73 31.07
CA ASP A 309 -13.97 -33.37 31.42
C ASP A 309 -13.14 -32.30 30.70
N ASP A 310 -13.86 -31.30 30.21
CA ASP A 310 -13.46 -29.97 29.76
C ASP A 310 -11.95 -29.69 29.68
N THR A 311 -11.42 -29.75 28.46
CA THR A 311 -10.17 -29.08 28.13
C THR A 311 -10.47 -27.84 27.29
N ALA A 312 -10.63 -26.72 28.00
CA ALA A 312 -10.18 -25.44 27.50
C ALA A 312 -8.75 -25.64 26.97
N SER A 313 -8.56 -25.53 25.65
CA SER A 313 -7.25 -25.57 25.03
C SER A 313 -6.41 -24.45 25.65
N SER A 314 -5.46 -24.83 26.51
CA SER A 314 -4.37 -23.96 26.93
C SER A 314 -3.77 -23.29 25.68
N PRO A 315 -3.46 -21.99 25.70
CA PRO A 315 -2.87 -21.32 24.55
C PRO A 315 -1.53 -21.99 24.27
N GLY A 316 -1.50 -22.84 23.24
CA GLY A 316 -0.27 -23.43 22.75
C GLY A 316 0.68 -22.30 22.41
N ILE A 317 1.77 -22.19 23.16
CA ILE A 317 2.90 -21.35 22.78
C ILE A 317 3.46 -21.99 21.51
N GLU A 318 2.99 -21.52 20.36
CA GLU A 318 3.55 -21.86 19.05
C GLU A 318 5.03 -21.49 19.06
N ARG A 319 5.88 -22.52 18.88
CA ARG A 319 7.30 -22.32 18.70
C ARG A 319 7.56 -21.66 17.33
N PRO A 320 8.50 -20.72 17.24
CA PRO A 320 8.80 -20.02 16.01
C PRO A 320 9.38 -20.97 14.96
N ILE A 321 8.85 -20.91 13.73
CA ILE A 321 9.47 -21.53 12.56
C ILE A 321 10.33 -20.45 11.89
N GLY A 322 11.65 -20.67 11.91
CA GLY A 322 12.60 -20.03 11.01
C GLY A 322 13.26 -18.75 11.52
N ASP A 323 14.59 -18.75 11.52
CA ASP A 323 15.45 -17.60 11.79
C ASP A 323 15.23 -16.51 10.73
N ASP A 324 14.35 -15.56 11.03
CA ASP A 324 14.56 -14.11 10.87
C ASP A 324 13.22 -13.37 11.10
N LEU A 325 13.27 -12.36 11.96
CA LEU A 325 12.24 -11.34 12.26
C LEU A 325 11.15 -11.73 13.29
N PHE A 326 11.54 -11.62 14.56
CA PHE A 326 10.64 -11.36 15.68
C PHE A 326 9.95 -9.98 15.53
N PHE A 327 8.73 -9.92 14.99
CA PHE A 327 7.82 -8.80 15.26
C PHE A 327 7.13 -9.00 16.61
N THR A 328 7.90 -8.80 17.69
CA THR A 328 7.26 -8.41 18.95
C THR A 328 7.03 -6.90 18.86
N PHE A 329 5.80 -6.50 18.53
CA PHE A 329 5.32 -5.17 18.89
C PHE A 329 5.28 -5.09 20.42
N THR A 330 6.44 -4.93 21.06
CA THR A 330 6.45 -4.47 22.44
C THR A 330 5.92 -3.05 22.38
N SER A 331 4.78 -2.83 23.01
CA SER A 331 3.97 -1.61 22.98
C SER A 331 4.68 -0.34 23.50
N ASN A 332 6.00 -0.36 23.64
CA ASN A 332 6.78 0.63 24.37
C ASN A 332 7.74 1.42 23.45
N GLN A 333 7.84 1.09 22.16
CA GLN A 333 8.74 1.75 21.19
C GLN A 333 8.07 2.87 20.36
N LEU A 334 6.74 2.83 20.22
CA LEU A 334 5.98 3.83 19.45
C LEU A 334 5.30 4.84 20.40
N ASN A 335 5.26 6.12 20.03
CA ASN A 335 4.48 7.11 20.79
C ASN A 335 2.98 6.72 20.81
N PRO A 336 2.20 7.15 21.82
CA PRO A 336 0.80 6.73 21.98
C PRO A 336 -0.08 6.97 20.73
N ALA A 337 0.13 8.07 20.01
CA ALA A 337 -0.62 8.41 18.80
C ALA A 337 -0.28 7.48 17.62
N SER A 338 1.01 7.15 17.45
CA SER A 338 1.49 6.23 16.40
C SER A 338 1.06 4.79 16.68
N ARG A 339 0.98 4.40 17.96
CA ARG A 339 0.40 3.10 18.37
C ARG A 339 -1.08 3.01 18.03
N PHE A 340 -1.82 4.09 18.23
CA PHE A 340 -3.23 4.15 17.88
C PHE A 340 -3.42 4.07 16.37
N LEU A 341 -2.68 4.84 15.58
CA LEU A 341 -2.73 4.81 14.12
C LEU A 341 -2.29 3.44 13.55
N ALA A 342 -1.21 2.85 14.06
CA ALA A 342 -0.77 1.51 13.65
C ALA A 342 -1.83 0.45 14.00
N LYS A 343 -2.40 0.47 15.22
CA LYS A 343 -3.51 -0.45 15.58
C LYS A 343 -4.74 -0.25 14.70
N ARG A 344 -5.06 0.99 14.34
CA ARG A 344 -6.18 1.31 13.46
C ARG A 344 -5.90 0.79 12.04
N ALA A 345 -4.70 1.01 11.51
CA ALA A 345 -4.24 0.50 10.22
C ALA A 345 -4.21 -1.04 10.18
N ILE A 346 -3.71 -1.70 11.23
CA ILE A 346 -3.71 -3.16 11.38
C ILE A 346 -5.13 -3.70 11.35
N SER A 347 -5.99 -3.18 12.23
CA SER A 347 -7.40 -3.60 12.31
C SER A 347 -8.12 -3.39 10.98
N PHE A 348 -7.80 -2.29 10.31
CA PHE A 348 -8.34 -1.90 9.02
C PHE A 348 -7.90 -2.79 7.83
N LEU A 349 -6.63 -3.15 7.75
CA LEU A 349 -6.08 -4.00 6.68
C LEU A 349 -6.49 -5.46 6.83
N VAL A 350 -6.71 -5.89 8.07
CA VAL A 350 -6.90 -7.29 8.42
C VAL A 350 -8.38 -7.66 8.47
N ALA A 351 -9.25 -6.82 9.03
CA ALA A 351 -10.66 -7.12 9.17
C ALA A 351 -11.42 -7.03 7.83
N PRO A 352 -12.47 -7.86 7.63
CA PRO A 352 -13.40 -7.67 6.54
C PRO A 352 -14.13 -6.32 6.65
N ARG A 353 -14.24 -5.61 5.53
CA ARG A 353 -14.84 -4.26 5.49
C ARG A 353 -16.36 -4.36 5.30
N HIS A 354 -17.08 -3.49 5.99
CA HIS A 354 -18.53 -3.33 5.88
C HIS A 354 -18.91 -1.86 6.13
N ALA A 355 -20.08 -1.47 5.64
CA ALA A 355 -20.68 -0.16 5.88
C ALA A 355 -20.89 0.08 7.38
N SER A 356 -20.66 1.31 7.84
CA SER A 356 -20.76 1.70 9.26
C SER A 356 -22.11 1.41 9.90
N GLU A 357 -23.16 1.44 9.10
CA GLU A 357 -24.55 1.19 9.43
C GLU A 357 -24.79 -0.25 9.90
N LEU A 358 -23.89 -1.19 9.54
CA LEU A 358 -23.95 -2.60 9.93
C LEU A 358 -23.13 -2.93 11.18
N ASN A 359 -22.46 -1.96 11.82
CA ASN A 359 -21.62 -2.21 13.00
C ASN A 359 -22.38 -2.96 14.12
N GLU A 360 -23.67 -2.71 14.29
CA GLU A 360 -24.47 -3.35 15.35
C GLU A 360 -24.81 -4.81 15.03
N ALA A 361 -24.98 -5.15 13.75
CA ALA A 361 -25.32 -6.49 13.28
C ALA A 361 -24.16 -7.50 13.39
N PHE A 362 -22.92 -7.03 13.40
CA PHE A 362 -21.73 -7.89 13.45
C PHE A 362 -21.13 -8.05 14.84
N GLU A 363 -20.57 -9.24 15.10
CA GLU A 363 -19.77 -9.52 16.28
C GLU A 363 -18.47 -8.69 16.31
N ASN A 364 -18.12 -8.14 17.48
CA ASN A 364 -16.82 -7.49 17.71
C ASN A 364 -15.70 -8.54 17.87
N SER A 365 -15.40 -9.30 16.81
CA SER A 365 -14.38 -10.35 16.87
C SER A 365 -13.04 -9.86 16.30
N LEU A 366 -12.14 -9.47 17.21
CA LEU A 366 -10.73 -9.14 16.92
C LEU A 366 -9.83 -10.40 16.77
N THR A 367 -10.39 -11.61 16.84
CA THR A 367 -9.60 -12.82 17.13
C THR A 367 -8.92 -13.46 15.92
N ALA A 368 -9.36 -13.23 14.68
CA ALA A 368 -8.85 -13.95 13.50
C ALA A 368 -7.68 -13.28 12.76
N GLY A 369 -7.27 -12.08 13.17
CA GLY A 369 -6.29 -11.25 12.46
C GLY A 369 -4.77 -11.44 12.64
N PRO A 370 -4.23 -12.20 13.63
CA PRO A 370 -2.79 -12.11 13.94
C PRO A 370 -1.83 -12.59 12.84
N ALA A 371 -2.18 -13.61 12.05
CA ALA A 371 -1.28 -14.19 11.05
C ALA A 371 -1.09 -13.29 9.82
N LEU A 372 -2.18 -12.71 9.31
CA LEU A 372 -2.15 -11.77 8.19
C LEU A 372 -1.53 -10.43 8.59
N ALA A 373 -1.83 -9.94 9.80
CA ALA A 373 -1.15 -8.78 10.37
C ALA A 373 0.37 -9.02 10.40
N LYS A 374 0.84 -10.15 10.95
CA LYS A 374 2.26 -10.51 11.00
C LYS A 374 2.93 -10.51 9.61
N MET A 375 2.25 -10.98 8.56
CA MET A 375 2.77 -10.94 7.18
C MET A 375 2.78 -9.53 6.57
N MET A 376 1.80 -8.69 6.90
CA MET A 376 1.69 -7.30 6.42
C MET A 376 2.75 -6.37 7.01
N PHE A 377 3.32 -6.67 8.18
CA PHE A 377 4.37 -5.84 8.81
C PHE A 377 5.80 -6.32 8.53
N ILE A 378 5.99 -7.46 7.86
CA ILE A 378 7.31 -7.87 7.35
C ILE A 378 7.77 -6.95 6.20
N ASP A 379 6.84 -6.30 5.51
CA ASP A 379 7.10 -5.27 4.50
C ASP A 379 6.58 -3.92 5.03
N GLU A 380 7.50 -3.02 5.39
CA GLU A 380 7.31 -1.83 6.24
C GLU A 380 6.50 -0.66 5.60
N THR A 381 5.52 -0.91 4.73
CA THR A 381 5.10 0.11 3.74
C THR A 381 3.62 0.45 3.60
N SER A 382 2.71 0.03 4.49
CA SER A 382 1.26 0.28 4.30
C SER A 382 0.60 1.23 5.31
N ILE A 383 1.34 2.17 5.90
CA ILE A 383 0.78 3.17 6.84
C ILE A 383 0.94 4.60 6.30
N ASP A 384 0.34 4.90 5.15
CA ASP A 384 -0.01 6.30 4.82
C ASP A 384 -1.27 6.46 3.94
N SER A 385 -1.89 5.35 3.53
CA SER A 385 -3.09 5.31 2.68
C SER A 385 -4.42 5.56 3.42
N LEU A 386 -4.38 6.17 4.61
CA LEU A 386 -5.55 6.38 5.49
C LEU A 386 -6.06 7.84 5.49
N SER A 387 -5.49 8.70 4.65
CA SER A 387 -5.91 10.08 4.44
C SER A 387 -6.91 10.14 3.28
N GLU A 388 -8.09 10.74 3.50
CA GLU A 388 -9.13 11.02 2.50
C GLU A 388 -8.71 12.10 1.47
N GLN A 389 -7.44 12.13 1.07
CA GLN A 389 -6.96 13.07 0.06
C GLN A 389 -7.05 12.45 -1.33
N SER A 390 -7.64 13.20 -2.27
CA SER A 390 -7.84 12.84 -3.68
C SER A 390 -6.52 12.69 -4.48
N SER A 391 -5.39 12.97 -3.85
CA SER A 391 -4.05 12.75 -4.39
C SER A 391 -3.20 12.06 -3.32
N PRO A 392 -2.48 10.96 -3.64
CA PRO A 392 -1.62 10.29 -2.68
C PRO A 392 -0.58 11.28 -2.13
N SER A 393 -0.39 11.29 -0.80
CA SER A 393 0.66 12.10 -0.17
C SER A 393 2.03 11.74 -0.77
N ARG A 394 2.97 12.68 -0.73
CA ARG A 394 4.35 12.42 -1.18
C ARG A 394 4.97 11.20 -0.48
N ASP A 395 4.61 11.00 0.79
CA ASP A 395 5.04 9.86 1.60
C ASP A 395 4.35 8.55 1.14
N ALA A 396 3.07 8.59 0.76
CA ALA A 396 2.37 7.45 0.18
C ALA A 396 2.97 7.03 -1.17
N ILE A 397 3.32 7.98 -2.04
CA ILE A 397 4.02 7.70 -3.31
C ILE A 397 5.42 7.12 -3.04
N HIS A 398 6.14 7.66 -2.06
CA HIS A 398 7.44 7.14 -1.65
C HIS A 398 7.34 5.67 -1.20
N HIS A 399 6.39 5.37 -0.31
CA HIS A 399 6.17 4.02 0.18
C HIS A 399 5.70 3.07 -0.92
N LEU A 400 4.80 3.49 -1.81
CA LEU A 400 4.37 2.70 -2.96
C LEU A 400 5.55 2.30 -3.86
N CYS A 401 6.42 3.27 -4.21
CA CYS A 401 7.64 3.00 -4.98
C CYS A 401 8.59 2.04 -4.24
N GLN A 402 8.76 2.21 -2.93
CA GLN A 402 9.59 1.34 -2.11
C GLN A 402 9.03 -0.09 -2.06
N THR A 403 7.71 -0.24 -1.90
CA THR A 403 7.02 -1.54 -1.96
C THR A 403 7.30 -2.25 -3.27
N LEU A 404 7.13 -1.56 -4.41
CA LEU A 404 7.38 -2.13 -5.74
C LEU A 404 8.84 -2.57 -5.93
N ARG A 405 9.80 -1.78 -5.45
CA ARG A 405 11.23 -2.16 -5.49
C ARG A 405 11.53 -3.39 -4.65
N LEU A 406 10.99 -3.47 -3.44
CA LEU A 406 11.18 -4.61 -2.54
C LEU A 406 10.55 -5.89 -3.11
N VAL A 407 9.37 -5.79 -3.70
CA VAL A 407 8.71 -6.89 -4.41
C VAL A 407 9.59 -7.36 -5.58
N ASN A 408 10.06 -6.45 -6.43
CA ASN A 408 10.92 -6.81 -7.57
C ASN A 408 12.23 -7.46 -7.13
N LYS A 409 12.86 -6.94 -6.08
CA LYS A 409 14.07 -7.53 -5.49
C LYS A 409 13.80 -8.96 -4.99
N LYS A 410 12.75 -9.15 -4.19
CA LYS A 410 12.35 -10.47 -3.66
C LYS A 410 12.04 -11.47 -4.79
N LEU A 411 11.40 -11.03 -5.86
CA LEU A 411 11.11 -11.87 -7.02
C LEU A 411 12.36 -12.23 -7.84
N SER A 412 13.38 -11.37 -7.85
CA SER A 412 14.66 -11.68 -8.51
C SER A 412 15.52 -12.67 -7.71
N GLU A 413 15.43 -12.64 -6.38
CA GLU A 413 16.25 -13.46 -5.47
C GLU A 413 15.63 -14.85 -5.21
N ASN A 414 14.30 -14.98 -5.21
CA ASN A 414 13.61 -16.20 -4.81
C ASN A 414 12.82 -16.83 -5.97
N LYS A 415 13.10 -18.11 -6.27
CA LYS A 415 12.38 -18.86 -7.33
C LYS A 415 10.91 -19.14 -7.00
N LEU A 416 10.55 -19.16 -5.71
CA LEU A 416 9.17 -19.31 -5.22
C LEU A 416 8.71 -17.98 -4.60
N ALA A 417 7.57 -17.46 -5.07
CA ALA A 417 6.97 -16.24 -4.53
C ALA A 417 6.67 -16.41 -3.02
N SER A 418 7.18 -15.52 -2.15
CA SER A 418 6.88 -15.59 -0.71
C SER A 418 5.42 -15.24 -0.42
N MET A 419 4.84 -15.76 0.68
CA MET A 419 3.50 -15.35 1.15
C MET A 419 3.41 -13.84 1.40
N SER A 420 4.48 -13.24 1.91
CA SER A 420 4.57 -11.79 2.10
C SER A 420 4.54 -11.03 0.77
N THR A 421 5.17 -11.55 -0.28
CA THR A 421 5.14 -10.95 -1.62
C THR A 421 3.73 -11.03 -2.22
N ILE A 422 3.06 -12.17 -2.08
CA ILE A 422 1.66 -12.36 -2.52
C ILE A 422 0.72 -11.40 -1.77
N ALA A 423 0.85 -11.31 -0.44
CA ALA A 423 0.07 -10.39 0.37
C ALA A 423 0.32 -8.92 -0.01
N THR A 424 1.56 -8.56 -0.33
CA THR A 424 1.91 -7.21 -0.74
C THR A 424 1.28 -6.83 -2.08
N VAL A 425 1.42 -7.69 -3.11
CA VAL A 425 0.82 -7.44 -4.43
C VAL A 425 -0.70 -7.42 -4.37
N LEU A 426 -1.31 -8.28 -3.54
CA LEU A 426 -2.74 -8.24 -3.24
C LEU A 426 -3.18 -6.87 -2.69
N MET A 427 -2.41 -6.31 -1.74
CA MET A 427 -2.72 -5.00 -1.17
C MET A 427 -2.57 -3.88 -2.19
N LEU A 428 -1.59 -3.96 -3.08
CA LEU A 428 -1.42 -3.01 -4.18
C LEU A 428 -2.62 -3.04 -5.15
N ALA A 429 -3.02 -4.24 -5.58
CA ALA A 429 -4.21 -4.42 -6.43
C ALA A 429 -5.48 -3.84 -5.78
N GLN A 430 -5.65 -4.08 -4.48
CA GLN A 430 -6.76 -3.53 -3.73
C GLN A 430 -6.67 -2.01 -3.63
N TYR A 431 -5.50 -1.45 -3.27
CA TYR A 431 -5.29 -0.01 -3.13
C TYR A 431 -5.60 0.74 -4.43
N GLU A 432 -5.03 0.31 -5.55
CA GLU A 432 -5.19 0.98 -6.84
C GLU A 432 -6.63 0.94 -7.35
N ARG A 433 -7.35 -0.18 -7.10
CA ARG A 433 -8.79 -0.25 -7.36
C ARG A 433 -9.54 0.83 -6.59
N HIS A 434 -9.19 1.08 -5.33
CA HIS A 434 -9.83 2.11 -4.49
C HIS A 434 -9.42 3.54 -4.85
N GLN A 435 -8.31 3.74 -5.54
CA GLN A 435 -7.90 5.04 -6.09
C GLN A 435 -8.47 5.31 -7.50
N SER A 436 -9.31 4.41 -8.04
CA SER A 436 -9.85 4.47 -9.41
C SER A 436 -8.80 4.39 -10.53
N GLU A 437 -7.59 3.90 -10.22
CA GLU A 437 -6.51 3.62 -11.18
C GLU A 437 -6.64 2.19 -11.71
N GLN A 438 -7.68 1.97 -12.52
CA GLN A 438 -8.18 0.63 -12.89
C GLN A 438 -7.15 -0.21 -13.66
N TYR A 439 -6.42 0.42 -14.59
CA TYR A 439 -5.46 -0.28 -15.44
C TYR A 439 -4.26 -0.80 -14.65
N GLN A 440 -3.77 -0.01 -13.70
CA GLN A 440 -2.68 -0.36 -12.80
C GLN A 440 -3.12 -1.50 -11.88
N GLY A 441 -4.33 -1.39 -11.32
CA GLY A 441 -4.90 -2.42 -10.45
C GLY A 441 -5.02 -3.78 -11.15
N LEU A 442 -5.37 -3.80 -12.44
CA LEU A 442 -5.39 -5.01 -13.27
C LEU A 442 -4.00 -5.61 -13.50
N VAL A 443 -2.96 -4.79 -13.65
CA VAL A 443 -1.58 -5.27 -13.74
C VAL A 443 -1.21 -6.01 -12.46
N HIS A 444 -1.58 -5.47 -11.29
CA HIS A 444 -1.34 -6.14 -10.01
C HIS A 444 -2.20 -7.39 -9.82
N LEU A 445 -3.46 -7.42 -10.26
CA LEU A 445 -4.29 -8.62 -10.22
C LEU A 445 -3.71 -9.74 -11.11
N ASN A 446 -3.26 -9.43 -12.32
CA ASN A 446 -2.58 -10.36 -13.21
C ASN A 446 -1.26 -10.86 -12.60
N GLY A 447 -0.50 -9.95 -11.97
CA GLY A 447 0.71 -10.28 -11.22
C GLY A 447 0.41 -11.26 -10.07
N LEU A 448 -0.64 -10.98 -9.29
CA LEU A 448 -1.10 -11.82 -8.18
C LEU A 448 -1.43 -13.24 -8.66
N GLN A 449 -2.17 -13.39 -9.77
CA GLN A 449 -2.49 -14.69 -10.33
C GLN A 449 -1.22 -15.49 -10.69
N ARG A 450 -0.23 -14.83 -11.30
CA ARG A 450 1.06 -15.46 -11.63
C ARG A 450 1.82 -15.87 -10.38
N LEU A 451 1.86 -15.03 -9.34
CA LEU A 451 2.54 -15.35 -8.08
C LEU A 451 1.90 -16.54 -7.37
N ILE A 452 0.57 -16.62 -7.35
CA ILE A 452 -0.18 -17.76 -6.82
C ILE A 452 0.16 -19.02 -7.64
N SER A 453 0.21 -18.92 -8.97
CA SER A 453 0.55 -20.04 -9.85
C SER A 453 1.98 -20.56 -9.58
N VAL A 454 2.97 -19.66 -9.46
CA VAL A 454 4.37 -20.02 -9.15
C VAL A 454 4.52 -20.62 -7.75
N ARG A 455 3.65 -20.28 -6.79
CA ARG A 455 3.60 -20.90 -5.45
C ARG A 455 3.00 -22.32 -5.45
N GLY A 456 2.54 -22.83 -6.58
CA GLY A 456 1.87 -24.14 -6.66
C GLY A 456 0.34 -24.05 -6.75
N GLY A 457 -0.18 -22.86 -7.08
CA GLY A 457 -1.59 -22.65 -7.39
C GLY A 457 -2.46 -22.34 -6.17
N VAL A 458 -3.75 -22.16 -6.44
CA VAL A 458 -4.75 -21.70 -5.47
C VAL A 458 -4.84 -22.64 -4.26
N LEU A 459 -4.96 -23.94 -4.49
CA LEU A 459 -5.12 -24.93 -3.41
C LEU A 459 -3.90 -24.97 -2.48
N GLN A 460 -2.68 -24.78 -3.02
CA GLN A 460 -1.46 -24.75 -2.21
C GLN A 460 -1.41 -23.50 -1.32
N VAL A 461 -1.64 -22.31 -1.90
CA VAL A 461 -1.68 -21.06 -1.12
C VAL A 461 -2.79 -21.12 -0.08
N GLN A 462 -3.94 -21.69 -0.43
CA GLN A 462 -5.07 -21.85 0.48
C GLN A 462 -4.78 -22.79 1.63
N LYS A 463 -4.03 -23.88 1.40
CA LYS A 463 -3.58 -24.80 2.45
C LYS A 463 -2.61 -24.12 3.42
N GLU A 464 -1.71 -23.29 2.90
CA GLU A 464 -0.72 -22.56 3.71
C GLU A 464 -1.33 -21.37 4.46
N MET A 465 -2.19 -20.60 3.79
CA MET A 465 -2.73 -19.32 4.25
C MET A 465 -4.16 -19.10 3.70
N PRO A 466 -5.18 -19.75 4.27
CA PRO A 466 -6.56 -19.67 3.78
C PRO A 466 -7.13 -18.23 3.71
N ILE A 467 -6.83 -17.42 4.73
CA ILE A 467 -7.29 -16.02 4.83
C ILE A 467 -6.71 -15.14 3.71
N LEU A 468 -5.48 -15.42 3.26
CA LEU A 468 -4.84 -14.69 2.17
C LEU A 468 -5.58 -14.95 0.85
N MET A 469 -5.92 -16.22 0.57
CA MET A 469 -6.72 -16.56 -0.60
C MET A 469 -8.13 -15.98 -0.54
N GLN A 470 -8.78 -15.98 0.63
CA GLN A 470 -10.09 -15.34 0.77
C GLN A 470 -10.05 -13.86 0.37
N LYS A 471 -8.98 -13.14 0.71
CA LYS A 471 -8.79 -11.75 0.29
C LYS A 471 -8.47 -11.63 -1.21
N ALA A 472 -7.68 -12.55 -1.77
CA ALA A 472 -7.46 -12.62 -3.21
C ALA A 472 -8.76 -12.81 -3.98
N PHE A 473 -9.65 -13.69 -3.51
CA PHE A 473 -10.97 -13.88 -4.12
C PHE A 473 -11.82 -12.62 -4.05
N ARG A 474 -11.81 -11.91 -2.90
CA ARG A 474 -12.51 -10.63 -2.76
C ARG A 474 -12.01 -9.60 -3.77
N VAL A 475 -10.69 -9.43 -3.90
CA VAL A 475 -10.12 -8.46 -4.86
C VAL A 475 -10.50 -8.82 -6.29
N ASP A 476 -10.36 -10.09 -6.69
CA ASP A 476 -10.76 -10.56 -8.02
C ASP A 476 -12.26 -10.30 -8.31
N LEU A 477 -13.13 -10.59 -7.35
CA LEU A 477 -14.57 -10.30 -7.46
C LEU A 477 -14.85 -8.80 -7.60
N ASP A 478 -14.13 -7.95 -6.85
CA ASP A 478 -14.26 -6.48 -6.91
C ASP A 478 -13.96 -5.97 -8.34
N PHE A 479 -12.89 -6.46 -8.96
CA PHE A 479 -12.55 -6.14 -10.35
C PHE A 479 -13.58 -6.67 -11.35
N ALA A 480 -14.01 -7.93 -11.19
CA ALA A 480 -15.00 -8.54 -12.09
C ALA A 480 -16.34 -7.79 -12.09
N LEU A 481 -16.83 -7.41 -10.91
CA LEU A 481 -18.05 -6.62 -10.75
C LEU A 481 -17.89 -5.20 -11.32
N TYR A 482 -16.75 -4.56 -11.07
CA TYR A 482 -16.47 -3.22 -11.55
C TYR A 482 -16.39 -3.13 -13.08
N MET A 483 -15.71 -4.09 -13.71
CA MET A 483 -15.50 -4.11 -15.16
C MET A 483 -16.60 -4.85 -15.94
N GLY A 484 -17.47 -5.57 -15.24
CA GLY A 484 -18.46 -6.45 -15.83
C GLY A 484 -17.89 -7.69 -16.52
N THR A 485 -16.69 -8.13 -16.13
CA THR A 485 -16.02 -9.31 -16.69
C THR A 485 -16.28 -10.57 -15.84
N ALA A 486 -15.80 -11.72 -16.32
CA ALA A 486 -15.72 -12.92 -15.50
C ALA A 486 -14.65 -12.78 -14.40
N THR A 487 -14.76 -13.57 -13.33
CA THR A 487 -13.71 -13.71 -12.31
C THR A 487 -12.51 -14.50 -12.85
N THR A 488 -11.32 -14.19 -12.36
CA THR A 488 -10.08 -14.90 -12.69
C THR A 488 -10.04 -16.29 -12.05
N PHE A 489 -10.57 -16.42 -10.83
CA PHE A 489 -10.67 -17.70 -10.12
C PHE A 489 -12.04 -18.37 -10.30
N ASN A 490 -12.10 -19.68 -10.02
CA ASN A 490 -13.31 -20.49 -10.14
C ASN A 490 -14.07 -20.55 -8.81
N VAL A 491 -15.40 -20.66 -8.89
CA VAL A 491 -16.31 -20.87 -7.74
C VAL A 491 -15.86 -22.04 -6.85
N SER A 492 -15.37 -23.13 -7.44
CA SER A 492 -14.88 -24.30 -6.69
C SER A 492 -13.70 -23.98 -5.76
N HIS A 493 -12.81 -23.06 -6.16
CA HIS A 493 -11.71 -22.60 -5.32
C HIS A 493 -12.21 -21.81 -4.11
N VAL A 494 -13.22 -20.94 -4.31
CA VAL A 494 -13.84 -20.16 -3.22
C VAL A 494 -14.50 -21.08 -2.21
N LEU A 495 -15.22 -22.10 -2.69
CA LEU A 495 -15.85 -23.12 -1.86
C LEU A 495 -14.82 -23.88 -1.03
N ALA A 496 -13.74 -24.34 -1.67
CA ALA A 496 -12.65 -25.02 -0.97
C ALA A 496 -12.02 -24.11 0.10
N GLY A 497 -11.82 -22.81 -0.20
CA GLY A 497 -11.24 -21.84 0.73
C GLY A 497 -12.09 -21.64 1.97
N ARG A 498 -13.40 -21.58 1.77
CA ARG A 498 -14.38 -21.52 2.86
C ARG A 498 -14.29 -22.77 3.75
N MET A 499 -14.23 -23.97 3.16
CA MET A 499 -14.08 -25.22 3.92
C MET A 499 -12.78 -25.26 4.72
N ALA A 500 -11.68 -24.70 4.18
CA ALA A 500 -10.40 -24.65 4.87
C ALA A 500 -10.41 -23.69 6.08
N ILE A 501 -11.22 -22.62 6.05
CA ILE A 501 -11.28 -21.61 7.13
C ILE A 501 -12.28 -22.03 8.22
N PHE A 502 -13.46 -22.51 7.82
CA PHE A 502 -14.58 -22.73 8.74
C PHE A 502 -14.90 -24.22 8.97
N GLY A 503 -14.12 -25.12 8.39
CA GLY A 503 -14.32 -26.57 8.47
C GLY A 503 -15.47 -27.08 7.58
N THR A 504 -15.72 -28.39 7.68
CA THR A 504 -16.92 -29.04 7.12
C THR A 504 -18.12 -28.78 8.04
N MET A 505 -18.50 -27.52 8.22
CA MET A 505 -19.84 -27.21 8.72
C MET A 505 -20.83 -27.59 7.62
N ILE A 506 -22.01 -28.11 8.02
CA ILE A 506 -23.19 -28.21 7.13
C ILE A 506 -23.25 -26.91 6.33
N ASP A 507 -23.41 -27.00 5.01
CA ASP A 507 -23.46 -25.84 4.14
C ASP A 507 -24.44 -24.85 4.78
N PRO A 508 -24.03 -23.65 5.26
CA PRO A 508 -24.96 -22.76 5.95
C PRO A 508 -26.11 -22.35 5.05
N ILE A 509 -25.94 -22.58 3.75
CA ILE A 509 -26.95 -22.53 2.72
C ILE A 509 -28.12 -23.50 3.00
N GLU A 510 -27.93 -24.71 3.52
CA GLU A 510 -29.05 -25.59 3.91
C GLU A 510 -29.80 -25.05 5.15
N HIS A 511 -29.08 -24.45 6.10
CA HIS A 511 -29.66 -23.82 7.30
C HIS A 511 -30.30 -22.45 7.02
N LEU A 512 -29.80 -21.72 6.02
CA LEU A 512 -30.36 -20.46 5.52
C LEU A 512 -31.58 -20.73 4.62
N ARG A 513 -31.55 -21.80 3.81
CA ARG A 513 -32.69 -22.25 2.98
C ARG A 513 -33.89 -22.68 3.81
N SER A 514 -33.70 -23.28 4.97
CA SER A 514 -34.82 -23.73 5.83
C SER A 514 -35.66 -22.57 6.38
N ASN A 515 -35.12 -21.34 6.37
CA ASN A 515 -35.78 -20.17 6.95
C ASN A 515 -36.45 -19.26 5.91
N VAL A 516 -36.25 -19.50 4.60
CA VAL A 516 -36.87 -18.68 3.54
C VAL A 516 -38.19 -19.30 3.11
N ILE A 517 -39.28 -18.63 3.46
CA ILE A 517 -40.63 -18.93 2.96
C ILE A 517 -40.65 -18.57 1.47
N SER A 518 -40.70 -19.60 0.61
CA SER A 518 -40.95 -19.59 -0.84
C SER A 518 -41.03 -18.21 -1.52
N LEU A 519 -40.11 -17.91 -2.43
CA LEU A 519 -40.15 -16.71 -3.28
C LEU A 519 -41.46 -16.69 -4.10
N PRO A 520 -42.42 -15.79 -3.84
CA PRO A 520 -43.75 -15.89 -4.44
C PRO A 520 -43.70 -15.60 -5.94
N GLY A 521 -44.13 -16.56 -6.78
CA GLY A 521 -44.39 -16.35 -8.22
C GLY A 521 -43.18 -16.35 -9.15
N LEU A 522 -42.00 -15.90 -8.69
CA LEU A 522 -40.80 -15.78 -9.53
C LEU A 522 -40.08 -17.10 -9.83
N SER A 523 -40.20 -18.11 -8.95
CA SER A 523 -39.46 -19.38 -9.04
C SER A 523 -39.66 -20.14 -10.35
N LYS A 524 -40.83 -20.00 -11.01
CA LYS A 524 -41.15 -20.72 -12.25
C LYS A 524 -40.41 -20.19 -13.49
N ASN A 525 -39.88 -18.97 -13.43
CA ASN A 525 -39.32 -18.25 -14.59
C ASN A 525 -37.79 -18.10 -14.51
N LEU A 526 -37.14 -18.74 -13.53
CA LEU A 526 -35.72 -18.58 -13.26
C LEU A 526 -34.96 -19.88 -13.48
N GLY A 527 -33.79 -19.80 -14.14
CA GLY A 527 -32.80 -20.86 -14.09
C GLY A 527 -32.43 -21.24 -12.64
N THR A 528 -32.08 -22.51 -12.42
CA THR A 528 -31.83 -23.06 -11.08
C THR A 528 -30.75 -22.31 -10.31
N ASP A 529 -29.68 -21.91 -10.99
CA ASP A 529 -28.54 -21.24 -10.35
C ASP A 529 -28.89 -19.81 -9.92
N LEU A 530 -29.64 -19.09 -10.76
CA LEU A 530 -30.10 -17.74 -10.45
C LEU A 530 -31.15 -17.75 -9.33
N HIS A 531 -32.06 -18.73 -9.35
CA HIS A 531 -33.02 -18.94 -8.27
C HIS A 531 -32.30 -19.19 -6.94
N ASN A 532 -31.28 -20.05 -6.93
CA ASN A 532 -30.49 -20.35 -5.74
C ASN A 532 -29.72 -19.12 -5.23
N ALA A 533 -29.10 -18.34 -6.13
CA ALA A 533 -28.39 -17.12 -5.78
C ALA A 533 -29.34 -16.07 -5.18
N LEU A 534 -30.57 -15.95 -5.72
CA LEU A 534 -31.58 -15.04 -5.19
C LEU A 534 -32.04 -15.44 -3.78
N LEU A 535 -32.30 -16.73 -3.56
CA LEU A 535 -32.64 -17.24 -2.22
C LEU A 535 -31.51 -17.00 -1.21
N GLU A 536 -30.25 -17.23 -1.63
CA GLU A 536 -29.07 -17.02 -0.80
C GLU A 536 -28.92 -15.53 -0.41
N ALA A 537 -29.07 -14.62 -1.37
CA ALA A 537 -29.03 -13.18 -1.12
C ALA A 537 -30.15 -12.73 -0.16
N THR A 538 -31.37 -13.22 -0.35
CA THR A 538 -32.52 -12.90 0.52
C THR A 538 -32.28 -13.41 1.95
N ALA A 539 -31.73 -14.62 2.11
CA ALA A 539 -31.42 -15.17 3.41
C ALA A 539 -30.32 -14.38 4.13
N LEU A 540 -29.27 -13.95 3.42
CA LEU A 540 -28.21 -13.10 3.98
C LEU A 540 -28.72 -11.72 4.39
N ALA A 541 -29.63 -11.12 3.60
CA ALA A 541 -30.28 -9.86 3.95
C ALA A 541 -31.15 -10.01 5.21
N GLY A 542 -31.97 -11.06 5.28
CA GLY A 542 -32.78 -11.40 6.46
C GLY A 542 -31.93 -11.57 7.72
N GLN A 543 -30.81 -12.31 7.62
CA GLN A 543 -29.89 -12.51 8.74
C GLN A 543 -29.35 -11.17 9.30
N LEU A 544 -29.01 -10.20 8.44
CA LEU A 544 -28.56 -8.89 8.87
C LEU A 544 -29.68 -8.06 9.50
N ASN A 545 -30.88 -8.11 8.94
CA ASN A 545 -32.05 -7.42 9.50
C ASN A 545 -32.40 -7.95 10.90
N ASP A 546 -32.40 -9.28 11.07
CA ASP A 546 -32.67 -9.95 12.35
C ASP A 546 -31.59 -9.63 13.40
N ALA A 547 -30.32 -9.56 12.98
CA ALA A 547 -29.20 -9.23 13.86
C ALA A 547 -29.23 -7.75 14.28
N ALA A 548 -29.62 -6.85 13.39
CA ALA A 548 -29.76 -5.42 13.69
C ALA A 548 -30.99 -5.11 14.58
N ALA A 549 -32.07 -5.89 14.46
CA ALA A 549 -33.31 -5.69 15.22
C ALA A 549 -33.25 -6.14 16.70
N SER A 550 -32.08 -6.55 17.20
CA SER A 550 -31.80 -6.87 18.63
C SER A 550 -32.43 -8.15 19.22
N ASN A 551 -32.94 -9.09 18.40
CA ASN A 551 -33.53 -10.35 18.89
C ASN A 551 -32.76 -11.64 18.51
N THR A 552 -31.57 -11.54 17.91
CA THR A 552 -30.77 -12.71 17.50
C THR A 552 -29.29 -12.55 17.85
N SER A 553 -28.53 -13.65 17.81
CA SER A 553 -27.08 -13.63 17.92
C SER A 553 -26.48 -12.82 16.77
N LYS A 554 -25.59 -11.87 17.09
CA LYS A 554 -24.83 -11.10 16.09
C LYS A 554 -24.19 -12.00 15.04
N VAL A 555 -24.06 -11.50 13.82
CA VAL A 555 -23.49 -12.26 12.71
C VAL A 555 -21.97 -12.27 12.82
N ASN A 556 -21.36 -13.43 12.64
CA ASN A 556 -19.91 -13.53 12.52
C ASN A 556 -19.42 -12.89 11.20
N LEU A 557 -18.67 -11.80 11.31
CA LEU A 557 -18.25 -10.98 10.17
C LEU A 557 -17.42 -11.76 9.12
N TYR A 558 -16.54 -12.66 9.56
CA TYR A 558 -15.69 -13.45 8.65
C TYR A 558 -16.50 -14.48 7.87
N THR A 559 -17.42 -15.15 8.55
CA THR A 559 -18.34 -16.12 7.94
C THR A 559 -19.26 -15.44 6.94
N PHE A 560 -19.83 -14.30 7.32
CA PHE A 560 -20.67 -13.49 6.44
C PHE A 560 -19.91 -13.06 5.17
N ASN A 561 -18.69 -12.56 5.32
CA ASN A 561 -17.87 -12.17 4.18
C ASN A 561 -17.53 -13.34 3.26
N ALA A 562 -17.27 -14.52 3.81
CA ALA A 562 -17.06 -15.73 3.00
C ALA A 562 -18.31 -16.07 2.17
N ASN A 563 -19.50 -15.94 2.76
CA ASN A 563 -20.76 -16.20 2.06
C ASN A 563 -21.03 -15.16 0.96
N ILE A 564 -20.78 -13.88 1.24
CA ILE A 564 -20.92 -12.82 0.22
C ILE A 564 -19.96 -13.00 -0.95
N ILE A 565 -18.70 -13.37 -0.68
CA ILE A 565 -17.73 -13.66 -1.75
C ILE A 565 -18.21 -14.85 -2.58
N LEU A 566 -18.70 -15.92 -1.95
CA LEU A 566 -19.23 -17.09 -2.66
C LEU A 566 -20.45 -16.73 -3.52
N LEU A 567 -21.41 -15.98 -2.96
CA LEU A 567 -22.58 -15.47 -3.68
C LEU A 567 -22.15 -14.63 -4.90
N GLY A 568 -21.21 -13.70 -4.73
CA GLY A 568 -20.71 -12.87 -5.83
C GLY A 568 -20.07 -13.69 -6.96
N TYR A 569 -19.26 -14.69 -6.62
CA TYR A 569 -18.68 -15.60 -7.60
C TYR A 569 -19.75 -16.40 -8.36
N ARG A 570 -20.81 -16.85 -7.67
CA ARG A 570 -21.93 -17.55 -8.32
C ARG A 570 -22.70 -16.63 -9.25
N VAL A 571 -22.98 -15.39 -8.82
CA VAL A 571 -23.64 -14.38 -9.66
C VAL A 571 -22.83 -14.12 -10.93
N VAL A 572 -21.52 -13.88 -10.82
CA VAL A 572 -20.67 -13.66 -12.00
C VAL A 572 -20.54 -14.92 -12.87
N ALA A 573 -20.57 -16.12 -12.27
CA ALA A 573 -20.49 -17.38 -13.01
C ALA A 573 -21.76 -17.72 -13.81
N ILE A 574 -22.94 -17.24 -13.39
CA ILE A 574 -24.19 -17.38 -14.16
C ILE A 574 -24.07 -16.62 -15.49
N SER A 575 -23.60 -15.38 -15.43
CA SER A 575 -23.28 -14.57 -16.59
C SER A 575 -22.40 -13.41 -16.15
N SER A 576 -21.32 -13.12 -16.88
CA SER A 576 -20.61 -11.86 -16.68
C SER A 576 -21.52 -10.70 -17.09
N LEU A 577 -21.46 -9.57 -16.39
CA LEU A 577 -22.38 -8.44 -16.63
C LEU A 577 -22.30 -7.88 -18.06
N SER A 578 -21.14 -8.02 -18.72
CA SER A 578 -20.94 -7.68 -20.14
C SER A 578 -21.59 -8.67 -21.13
N GLN A 579 -22.03 -9.84 -20.68
CA GLN A 579 -22.63 -10.92 -21.50
C GLN A 579 -24.11 -11.18 -21.17
N SER A 580 -24.82 -10.14 -20.70
CA SER A 580 -26.22 -10.19 -20.28
C SER A 580 -27.21 -10.68 -21.36
N TYR A 581 -26.81 -10.73 -22.63
CA TYR A 581 -27.63 -11.20 -23.75
C TYR A 581 -28.02 -12.70 -23.68
N GLN A 582 -27.40 -13.48 -22.78
CA GLN A 582 -27.69 -14.90 -22.61
C GLN A 582 -28.88 -15.18 -21.67
N LEU A 583 -29.33 -14.17 -20.91
CA LEU A 583 -30.42 -14.29 -19.94
C LEU A 583 -31.73 -13.75 -20.52
N SER A 584 -32.87 -14.27 -20.06
CA SER A 584 -34.15 -13.62 -20.33
C SER A 584 -34.21 -12.23 -19.68
N ARG A 585 -35.15 -11.37 -20.09
CA ARG A 585 -35.24 -9.99 -19.54
C ARG A 585 -35.40 -9.96 -18.03
N ILE A 586 -36.25 -10.82 -17.47
CA ILE A 586 -36.48 -10.92 -16.02
C ILE A 586 -35.27 -11.51 -15.29
N GLU A 587 -34.62 -12.53 -15.86
CA GLU A 587 -33.39 -13.09 -15.29
C GLU A 587 -32.26 -12.08 -15.29
N ASN A 588 -32.11 -11.30 -16.37
CA ASN A 588 -31.13 -10.23 -16.46
C ASN A 588 -31.38 -9.13 -15.41
N ALA A 589 -32.64 -8.74 -15.21
CA ALA A 589 -33.03 -7.77 -14.18
C ALA A 589 -32.63 -8.25 -12.77
N ILE A 590 -32.95 -9.51 -12.45
CA ILE A 590 -32.63 -10.11 -11.15
C ILE A 590 -31.13 -10.31 -10.97
N HIS A 591 -30.45 -10.77 -12.02
CA HIS A 591 -28.99 -10.95 -12.03
C HIS A 591 -28.26 -9.62 -11.77
N LEU A 592 -28.68 -8.54 -12.44
CA LEU A 592 -28.16 -7.20 -12.20
C LEU A 592 -28.43 -6.74 -10.76
N GLY A 593 -29.64 -6.96 -10.23
CA GLY A 593 -29.97 -6.61 -8.86
C GLY A 593 -29.14 -7.39 -7.82
N LEU A 594 -28.86 -8.67 -8.08
CA LEU A 594 -27.97 -9.47 -7.24
C LEU A 594 -26.52 -8.98 -7.29
N ALA A 595 -26.04 -8.60 -8.48
CA ALA A 595 -24.71 -8.00 -8.60
C ALA A 595 -24.61 -6.69 -7.82
N ILE A 596 -25.60 -5.80 -7.96
CA ILE A 596 -25.69 -4.55 -7.18
C ILE A 596 -25.74 -4.86 -5.67
N PHE A 597 -26.56 -5.83 -5.24
CA PHE A 597 -26.62 -6.25 -3.84
C PHE A 597 -25.25 -6.71 -3.32
N VAL A 598 -24.51 -7.53 -4.07
CA VAL A 598 -23.16 -7.97 -3.69
C VAL A 598 -22.19 -6.78 -3.57
N THR A 599 -22.25 -5.79 -4.48
CA THR A 599 -21.35 -4.62 -4.41
C THR A 599 -21.52 -3.78 -3.14
N THR A 600 -22.68 -3.83 -2.49
CA THR A 600 -22.90 -3.11 -1.23
C THR A 600 -21.98 -3.55 -0.10
N PHE A 601 -21.41 -4.76 -0.23
CA PHE A 601 -20.44 -5.33 0.70
C PHE A 601 -18.99 -5.26 0.19
N MET A 602 -18.77 -4.68 -0.99
CA MET A 602 -17.44 -4.49 -1.60
C MET A 602 -16.83 -3.13 -1.19
N ASN A 603 -17.14 -2.67 0.03
CA ASN A 603 -16.83 -1.32 0.51
C ASN A 603 -15.36 -0.93 0.34
N GLY A 604 -15.16 0.36 0.08
CA GLY A 604 -13.87 1.01 -0.05
C GLY A 604 -13.08 1.12 1.24
N LEU A 605 -11.92 1.78 1.15
CA LEU A 605 -11.11 2.12 2.32
C LEU A 605 -11.83 3.09 3.28
N ASP A 606 -12.76 3.87 2.77
CA ASP A 606 -13.65 4.79 3.49
C ASP A 606 -14.88 4.09 4.11
N ARG A 607 -15.00 2.75 3.97
CA ARG A 607 -16.18 1.96 4.34
C ARG A 607 -17.45 2.32 3.57
N LYS A 608 -17.37 3.14 2.52
CA LYS A 608 -18.52 3.46 1.67
C LYS A 608 -18.70 2.43 0.57
N ILE A 609 -19.92 2.36 0.05
CA ILE A 609 -20.22 1.56 -1.14
C ILE A 609 -19.41 2.13 -2.32
N PRO A 610 -18.68 1.29 -3.07
CA PRO A 610 -17.84 1.77 -4.16
C PRO A 610 -18.70 2.31 -5.32
N ASN A 611 -18.20 3.32 -6.02
CA ASN A 611 -18.80 3.74 -7.29
C ASN A 611 -18.67 2.63 -8.35
N MET A 612 -19.77 2.28 -9.02
CA MET A 612 -19.89 1.19 -9.98
C MET A 612 -20.50 1.69 -11.30
N PRO A 613 -19.73 2.41 -12.14
CA PRO A 613 -20.25 3.09 -13.32
C PRO A 613 -20.91 2.11 -14.30
N PHE A 614 -20.29 0.95 -14.53
CA PHE A 614 -20.83 -0.06 -15.45
C PHE A 614 -22.22 -0.58 -15.02
N MET A 615 -22.43 -0.84 -13.72
CA MET A 615 -23.73 -1.28 -13.22
C MET A 615 -24.78 -0.16 -13.29
N SER A 616 -24.38 1.08 -13.01
CA SER A 616 -25.27 2.24 -13.15
C SER A 616 -25.77 2.39 -14.59
N GLU A 617 -24.89 2.18 -15.58
CA GLU A 617 -25.25 2.21 -17.00
C GLU A 617 -26.17 1.06 -17.40
N LEU A 618 -25.91 -0.17 -16.92
CA LEU A 618 -26.78 -1.31 -17.15
C LEU A 618 -28.19 -1.10 -16.59
N LEU A 619 -28.29 -0.53 -15.38
CA LEU A 619 -29.58 -0.21 -14.78
C LEU A 619 -30.33 0.87 -15.56
N ARG A 620 -29.64 1.95 -15.96
CA ARG A 620 -30.21 3.00 -16.83
C ARG A 620 -30.70 2.41 -18.16
N ALA A 621 -29.90 1.54 -18.78
CA ALA A 621 -30.27 0.89 -20.03
C ALA A 621 -31.51 0.01 -19.86
N LEU A 622 -31.56 -0.82 -18.81
CA LEU A 622 -32.69 -1.69 -18.51
C LEU A 622 -34.01 -0.91 -18.36
N VAL A 623 -33.97 0.23 -17.65
CA VAL A 623 -35.14 1.09 -17.49
C VAL A 623 -35.49 1.82 -18.79
N LYS A 624 -34.49 2.36 -19.51
CA LYS A 624 -34.70 3.08 -20.78
C LYS A 624 -35.32 2.20 -21.86
N TYR A 625 -34.97 0.92 -21.91
CA TYR A 625 -35.55 -0.05 -22.84
C TYR A 625 -36.87 -0.67 -22.34
N GLY A 626 -37.46 -0.13 -21.26
CA GLY A 626 -38.83 -0.42 -20.85
C GLY A 626 -39.04 -1.82 -20.29
N PHE A 627 -38.24 -2.22 -19.29
CA PHE A 627 -38.52 -3.43 -18.52
C PHE A 627 -39.91 -3.35 -17.86
N GLN A 628 -40.78 -4.31 -18.18
CA GLN A 628 -42.19 -4.36 -17.71
C GLN A 628 -42.60 -5.78 -17.28
N ASP A 629 -41.68 -6.75 -17.34
CA ASP A 629 -41.96 -8.17 -17.12
C ASP A 629 -42.42 -8.45 -15.67
N ASP A 630 -41.91 -7.70 -14.69
CA ASP A 630 -42.37 -7.74 -13.29
C ASP A 630 -42.15 -6.38 -12.59
N HIS A 631 -43.25 -5.75 -12.17
CA HIS A 631 -43.22 -4.42 -11.53
C HIS A 631 -42.62 -4.46 -10.11
N SER A 632 -42.70 -5.58 -9.40
CA SER A 632 -42.10 -5.74 -8.07
C SER A 632 -40.58 -5.81 -8.17
N VAL A 633 -40.07 -6.55 -9.17
CA VAL A 633 -38.62 -6.60 -9.47
C VAL A 633 -38.12 -5.22 -9.92
N LEU A 634 -38.88 -4.55 -10.80
CA LEU A 634 -38.53 -3.19 -11.24
C LEU A 634 -38.45 -2.24 -10.03
N LEU A 635 -39.46 -2.22 -9.16
CA LEU A 635 -39.47 -1.39 -7.97
C LEU A 635 -38.25 -1.67 -7.08
N TRP A 636 -37.96 -2.95 -6.82
CA TRP A 636 -36.78 -3.35 -6.05
C TRP A 636 -35.47 -2.83 -6.66
N LEU A 637 -35.29 -2.95 -7.98
CA LEU A 637 -34.10 -2.44 -8.67
C LEU A 637 -33.96 -0.93 -8.59
N LEU A 638 -35.05 -0.18 -8.74
CA LEU A 638 -35.02 1.29 -8.68
C LEU A 638 -34.60 1.77 -7.27
N PHE A 639 -35.17 1.18 -6.23
CA PHE A 639 -34.83 1.52 -4.85
C PHE A 639 -33.42 1.04 -4.46
N LEU A 640 -33.03 -0.18 -4.86
CA LEU A 640 -31.70 -0.70 -4.62
C LEU A 640 -30.65 0.12 -5.36
N GLY A 641 -30.91 0.48 -6.62
CA GLY A 641 -30.05 1.34 -7.42
C GLY A 641 -29.84 2.70 -6.79
N ASN A 642 -30.91 3.37 -6.35
CA ASN A 642 -30.85 4.66 -5.64
C ASN A 642 -30.04 4.60 -4.33
N ALA A 643 -30.09 3.48 -3.63
CA ALA A 643 -29.34 3.32 -2.39
C ALA A 643 -27.85 3.00 -2.62
N THR A 644 -27.42 2.72 -3.86
CA THR A 644 -26.10 2.11 -4.13
C THR A 644 -25.35 2.72 -5.31
N VAL A 645 -25.82 2.50 -6.55
CA VAL A 645 -25.06 2.75 -7.79
C VAL A 645 -25.55 3.95 -8.61
N LEU A 646 -26.71 4.51 -8.27
CA LEU A 646 -27.26 5.70 -8.94
C LEU A 646 -26.91 6.98 -8.16
N ASP A 647 -26.76 8.07 -8.89
CA ASP A 647 -26.41 9.38 -8.34
C ASP A 647 -27.65 10.30 -8.26
N PRO A 648 -27.59 11.42 -7.51
CA PRO A 648 -28.70 12.37 -7.45
C PRO A 648 -29.15 12.91 -8.83
N HIS A 649 -28.26 12.93 -9.83
CA HIS A 649 -28.60 13.32 -11.21
C HIS A 649 -29.56 12.34 -11.89
N ASP A 650 -29.67 11.11 -11.40
CA ASP A 650 -30.63 10.11 -11.91
C ASP A 650 -32.05 10.36 -11.42
N HIS A 651 -32.27 11.25 -10.45
CA HIS A 651 -33.59 11.52 -9.86
C HIS A 651 -34.61 12.05 -10.88
N ASP A 652 -34.15 12.73 -11.92
CA ASP A 652 -34.98 13.27 -13.00
C ASP A 652 -35.83 12.20 -13.70
N TRP A 653 -35.26 11.01 -13.94
CA TRP A 653 -35.97 9.88 -14.56
C TRP A 653 -36.42 8.85 -13.54
N LEU A 654 -35.69 8.70 -12.43
CA LEU A 654 -35.94 7.71 -11.40
C LEU A 654 -37.22 8.01 -10.61
N VAL A 655 -37.42 9.26 -10.18
CA VAL A 655 -38.58 9.64 -9.34
C VAL A 655 -39.90 9.41 -10.09
N PRO A 656 -40.08 9.87 -11.34
CA PRO A 656 -41.29 9.56 -12.11
C PRO A 656 -41.49 8.05 -12.35
N MET A 657 -40.40 7.30 -12.56
CA MET A 657 -40.47 5.86 -12.77
C MET A 657 -40.93 5.12 -11.51
N VAL A 658 -40.40 5.50 -10.33
CA VAL A 658 -40.85 4.98 -9.04
C VAL A 658 -42.32 5.31 -8.79
N ALA A 659 -42.73 6.55 -9.06
CA ALA A 659 -44.14 6.95 -8.93
C ALA A 659 -45.05 6.09 -9.83
N THR A 660 -44.71 5.97 -11.11
CA THR A 660 -45.52 5.16 -12.05
C THR A 660 -45.59 3.69 -11.64
N THR A 661 -44.46 3.10 -11.25
CA THR A 661 -44.37 1.69 -10.84
C THR A 661 -45.17 1.44 -9.56
N ALA A 662 -45.07 2.34 -8.57
CA ALA A 662 -45.82 2.23 -7.32
C ALA A 662 -47.34 2.39 -7.53
N LEU A 663 -47.77 3.20 -8.51
CA LEU A 663 -49.18 3.35 -8.87
C LEU A 663 -49.73 2.05 -9.44
N VAL A 664 -48.99 1.41 -10.37
CA VAL A 664 -49.37 0.11 -10.96
C VAL A 664 -49.47 -0.97 -9.88
N LEU A 665 -48.60 -0.93 -8.86
CA LEU A 665 -48.61 -1.86 -7.74
C LEU A 665 -49.62 -1.50 -6.62
N GLY A 666 -50.33 -0.36 -6.74
CA GLY A 666 -51.30 0.08 -5.74
C GLY A 666 -50.69 0.43 -4.38
N LEU A 667 -49.49 1.02 -4.36
CA LEU A 667 -48.76 1.35 -3.13
C LEU A 667 -49.03 2.78 -2.71
N HIS A 668 -49.41 2.97 -1.45
CA HIS A 668 -49.84 4.28 -0.92
C HIS A 668 -48.99 4.78 0.26
N SER A 669 -48.14 3.92 0.83
CA SER A 669 -47.29 4.28 1.96
C SER A 669 -45.90 3.65 1.86
N TRP A 670 -44.93 4.25 2.55
CA TRP A 670 -43.60 3.64 2.71
C TRP A 670 -43.69 2.23 3.31
N GLY A 671 -44.64 1.99 4.23
CA GLY A 671 -44.86 0.68 4.80
C GLY A 671 -45.28 -0.37 3.76
N ASP A 672 -46.06 0.00 2.75
CA ASP A 672 -46.46 -0.90 1.67
C ASP A 672 -45.30 -1.18 0.70
N VAL A 673 -44.51 -0.15 0.40
CA VAL A 673 -43.28 -0.27 -0.37
C VAL A 673 -42.30 -1.23 0.33
N LEU A 674 -42.03 -1.01 1.62
CA LEU A 674 -41.10 -1.83 2.39
C LEU A 674 -41.53 -3.30 2.45
N LYS A 675 -42.84 -3.58 2.62
CA LYS A 675 -43.38 -4.95 2.57
C LYS A 675 -43.10 -5.67 1.25
N LEU A 676 -43.00 -4.95 0.14
CA LEU A 676 -42.60 -5.53 -1.15
C LEU A 676 -41.08 -5.67 -1.26
N LEU A 677 -40.32 -4.65 -0.87
CA LEU A 677 -38.87 -4.65 -0.98
C LEU A 677 -38.22 -5.79 -0.17
N VAL A 678 -38.72 -6.07 1.03
CA VAL A 678 -38.21 -7.15 1.91
C VAL A 678 -38.48 -8.57 1.36
N ARG A 679 -39.33 -8.73 0.33
CA ARG A 679 -39.51 -10.03 -0.36
C ARG A 679 -38.32 -10.39 -1.25
N LEU A 680 -37.53 -9.39 -1.62
CA LEU A 680 -36.28 -9.52 -2.36
C LEU A 680 -35.12 -9.10 -1.44
N PRO A 681 -33.84 -9.31 -1.83
CA PRO A 681 -32.71 -8.93 -0.99
C PRO A 681 -32.74 -7.43 -0.63
N TRP A 682 -33.05 -7.13 0.63
CA TRP A 682 -33.20 -5.77 1.16
C TRP A 682 -32.73 -5.70 2.61
N ILE A 683 -31.89 -4.71 2.92
CA ILE A 683 -31.30 -4.53 4.25
C ILE A 683 -31.77 -3.20 4.80
N ASN A 684 -32.60 -3.26 5.84
CA ASN A 684 -33.32 -2.11 6.38
C ASN A 684 -32.35 -1.01 6.83
N THR A 685 -31.32 -1.40 7.58
CA THR A 685 -30.31 -0.47 8.12
C THR A 685 -29.47 0.23 7.05
N LEU A 686 -29.33 -0.36 5.86
CA LEU A 686 -28.56 0.24 4.76
C LEU A 686 -29.43 1.08 3.84
N TYR A 687 -30.61 0.59 3.49
CA TYR A 687 -31.35 1.13 2.36
C TYR A 687 -32.56 1.97 2.75
N ASP A 688 -33.15 1.79 3.95
CA ASP A 688 -34.41 2.45 4.31
C ASP A 688 -34.31 3.97 4.30
N LYS A 689 -33.21 4.54 4.79
CA LYS A 689 -33.03 6.00 4.82
C LYS A 689 -33.03 6.61 3.42
N SER A 690 -32.31 5.99 2.49
CA SER A 690 -32.26 6.43 1.09
C SER A 690 -33.61 6.18 0.39
N GLY A 691 -34.22 5.02 0.65
CA GLY A 691 -35.52 4.65 0.10
C GLY A 691 -36.65 5.58 0.56
N GLN A 692 -36.73 5.92 1.85
CA GLN A 692 -37.72 6.86 2.37
C GLN A 692 -37.60 8.23 1.73
N SER A 693 -36.37 8.71 1.51
CA SER A 693 -36.11 9.97 0.81
C SER A 693 -36.64 9.92 -0.62
N LEU A 694 -36.33 8.86 -1.36
CA LEU A 694 -36.83 8.66 -2.73
C LEU A 694 -38.36 8.53 -2.78
N TRP A 695 -38.94 7.77 -1.85
CA TRP A 695 -40.38 7.60 -1.75
C TRP A 695 -41.09 8.92 -1.45
N LEU A 696 -40.54 9.75 -0.56
CA LEU A 696 -41.11 11.06 -0.24
C LEU A 696 -41.21 11.91 -1.51
N GLN A 697 -40.16 11.95 -2.33
CA GLN A 697 -40.16 12.67 -3.60
C GLN A 697 -41.17 12.07 -4.59
N ALA A 698 -41.17 10.74 -4.77
CA ALA A 698 -42.10 10.07 -5.69
C ALA A 698 -43.57 10.22 -5.26
N SER A 699 -43.85 10.25 -3.95
CA SER A 699 -45.20 10.42 -3.40
C SER A 699 -45.83 11.77 -3.73
N THR A 700 -45.01 12.80 -4.04
CA THR A 700 -45.52 14.12 -4.44
C THR A 700 -46.22 14.11 -5.80
N TYR A 701 -45.91 13.15 -6.68
CA TYR A 701 -46.59 12.97 -7.97
C TYR A 701 -48.06 12.52 -7.82
N TYR A 702 -48.45 12.08 -6.62
CA TYR A 702 -49.82 11.67 -6.30
C TYR A 702 -50.64 12.77 -5.64
N ALA A 703 -50.05 13.92 -5.30
CA ALA A 703 -50.79 14.99 -4.67
C ALA A 703 -51.88 15.48 -5.64
N PRO A 704 -53.18 15.40 -5.30
CA PRO A 704 -54.18 16.13 -6.05
C PRO A 704 -53.81 17.62 -5.96
N PRO A 705 -53.97 18.40 -7.05
CA PRO A 705 -53.74 19.85 -6.97
C PRO A 705 -54.56 20.38 -5.80
N LEU A 706 -53.90 21.11 -4.90
CA LEU A 706 -54.53 21.79 -3.79
C LEU A 706 -55.77 22.50 -4.34
N THR A 707 -56.96 22.00 -3.98
CA THR A 707 -58.20 22.73 -4.17
C THR A 707 -58.03 24.04 -3.42
N GLU A 708 -57.86 25.13 -4.16
CA GLU A 708 -57.98 26.48 -3.61
C GLU A 708 -59.28 26.54 -2.82
N SER A 709 -59.18 26.66 -1.49
CA SER A 709 -60.33 27.01 -0.67
C SER A 709 -60.79 28.40 -1.09
N PRO A 710 -62.10 28.63 -1.27
CA PRO A 710 -62.61 29.88 -1.79
C PRO A 710 -62.21 31.02 -0.86
N SER A 711 -61.69 32.08 -1.48
CA SER A 711 -61.38 33.37 -0.85
C SER A 711 -62.47 33.79 0.14
N LEU A 712 -62.10 33.92 1.42
CA LEU A 712 -62.88 34.70 2.38
C LEU A 712 -62.80 36.17 1.93
N SER A 713 -63.95 36.72 1.58
CA SER A 713 -64.21 38.14 1.32
C SER A 713 -63.84 38.99 2.55
N PRO A 714 -63.18 40.15 2.37
CA PRO A 714 -62.86 41.04 3.46
C PRO A 714 -64.01 42.01 3.70
N ASP A 715 -65.05 41.60 4.43
CA ASP A 715 -66.09 42.53 4.91
C ASP A 715 -66.80 41.95 6.14
N SER A 716 -66.21 42.15 7.32
CA SER A 716 -66.96 42.20 8.59
C SER A 716 -66.07 42.72 9.74
N PHE A 717 -65.73 44.00 9.70
CA PHE A 717 -65.41 44.78 10.89
C PHE A 717 -66.14 46.12 10.79
N MET A 718 -67.40 46.13 11.23
CA MET A 718 -68.08 47.26 11.88
C MET A 718 -69.48 46.81 12.29
N GLY A 719 -69.80 46.90 13.59
CA GLY A 719 -71.11 46.60 14.16
C GLY A 719 -71.00 45.97 15.54
#